data_AF-A0A948TC16-F1
#
_entry.id   AF-A0A948TC16-F1
#
_cell.length_a   1.000
_cell.length_b   1.000
_cell.length_c   1.000
_cell.angle_alpha   90.00
_cell.angle_beta   90.00
_cell.angle_gamma   90.00
#
_symmetry.space_group_name_H-M   'P 1'
#
loop_
_entity.id
_entity.type
_entity.pdbx_description
1 polymer ?
#
loop_
_entity_poly.entity_id
_entity_poly.type
_entity_poly.pdbx_seq_one_letter_code
_entity_poly.pdbx_strand_id
1 'polypeptide(L)'
;MTQNNIRSKSKIRLWVIIAIVLCLILGGGYILKQFNLTNNKDTIVELTPDFIKAIQKYDELDVFNEGYAAVCKDGKWGFINIKGEEIIQCIYSKVNPFHEGYAAVCKDERWGCINAKGEEIVPCQYSNVIPLSEGYAAVCKDEKWGCINAKGKEIVPCQYSNVIPLSEGYAAVYKDKKWGCINAKGEEIVPCQYSNVNPFSEGYAAVCKYEKDEGVEKWGYVNTKGEEVIPCQYADVGSFNEGYASVAKFNEYGEVGKWGYVNTKGQEIIPANIEATLVGDFSEGLAFVLKDANSFYVIDTKGNAVFSGYADFSYSYTVNTPRYFHGELYVPTAESKSSVYDRQGNKIKETDYYACNINEKEPYLFFGKENGNFENCKYWTVGLKSANDKEIIPAIYESINGNGGYPEYPNQVTPISVSNGVVLVALRESDSILGTEGDRFIPDGKLHYGYADLNGNDTFSAELKKRCKEAYEKMADMLHQQYLEEQERLRREGPDWLQGAWRLRLTDDYGRHLGYMYEVFNHGTSKTYANGSLISERNYTVSDDMVMYDNNGYYQLDSDRQIVVSADGQKMQKVSNDTSYSPTSYSSSRSYSNNINSNSRSHRFTSPQDVIGYLSDKTFYNGSLSLQIRTNGIWVDGRCLTGAPMVERWKSWKALIRANSITGGRTSLIIDPINGEIIDSGGNVFKLR
;
A
#
# COMPACT_ATOMS: atom_id res chain seq x y z
N MET A 1 4.72 9.03 -24.44
CA MET A 1 3.33 9.50 -24.22
C MET A 1 3.37 10.82 -23.48
N THR A 2 2.44 11.70 -23.81
CA THR A 2 2.43 13.16 -23.66
C THR A 2 2.27 13.68 -22.23
N GLN A 3 3.05 14.70 -21.85
CA GLN A 3 2.61 15.73 -20.91
C GLN A 3 2.91 17.11 -21.48
N ASN A 4 1.98 17.61 -22.30
CA ASN A 4 1.83 19.02 -22.60
C ASN A 4 0.33 19.35 -22.63
N ASN A 5 0.00 20.54 -22.12
CA ASN A 5 -1.32 21.17 -21.90
C ASN A 5 -1.95 20.77 -20.56
N ILE A 6 -2.14 21.67 -19.59
CA ILE A 6 -2.91 22.93 -19.72
C ILE A 6 -2.22 24.07 -18.94
N ARG A 7 -1.69 25.08 -19.62
CA ARG A 7 -1.65 26.46 -19.09
C ARG A 7 -1.85 27.44 -20.24
N SER A 8 -3.07 27.98 -20.33
CA SER A 8 -3.42 29.09 -21.20
C SER A 8 -4.10 30.19 -20.38
N LYS A 9 -3.31 31.25 -20.13
CA LYS A 9 -3.64 32.69 -20.07
C LYS A 9 -4.88 33.15 -19.27
N SER A 10 -4.62 34.01 -18.28
CA SER A 10 -5.26 35.35 -18.22
C SER A 10 -4.37 36.33 -17.44
N LYS A 11 -4.25 37.55 -17.97
CA LYS A 11 -3.61 38.72 -17.33
C LYS A 11 -4.59 39.31 -16.28
N ILE A 12 -4.08 39.93 -15.20
CA ILE A 12 -4.38 41.31 -14.71
C ILE A 12 -4.14 41.47 -13.19
N ARG A 13 -3.10 42.27 -12.87
CA ARG A 13 -2.94 43.41 -11.92
C ARG A 13 -3.47 43.37 -10.47
N LEU A 14 -2.52 43.65 -9.56
CA LEU A 14 -2.56 44.50 -8.35
C LEU A 14 -3.53 44.18 -7.19
N TRP A 15 -4.50 43.27 -7.35
CA TRP A 15 -5.39 42.86 -6.25
C TRP A 15 -4.93 41.60 -5.49
N VAL A 16 -3.85 40.94 -5.93
CA VAL A 16 -3.32 39.68 -5.39
C VAL A 16 -2.66 39.84 -4.01
N ILE A 17 -2.17 41.03 -3.66
CA ILE A 17 -1.55 41.28 -2.34
C ILE A 17 -2.59 41.23 -1.21
N ILE A 18 -3.85 41.54 -1.49
CA ILE A 18 -4.94 41.44 -0.49
C ILE A 18 -5.40 39.97 -0.32
N ALA A 19 -5.27 39.14 -1.37
CA ALA A 19 -5.55 37.70 -1.28
C ALA A 19 -4.48 36.93 -0.48
N ILE A 20 -3.22 37.36 -0.52
CA ILE A 20 -2.14 36.75 0.29
C ILE A 20 -2.37 36.97 1.80
N VAL A 21 -2.98 38.09 2.19
CA VAL A 21 -3.35 38.35 3.60
C VAL A 21 -4.60 37.56 4.02
N LEU A 22 -5.49 37.20 3.09
CA LEU A 22 -6.69 36.39 3.36
C LEU A 22 -6.45 34.87 3.27
N CYS A 23 -5.45 34.41 2.50
CA CYS A 23 -4.98 33.02 2.52
C CYS A 23 -4.12 32.70 3.76
N LEU A 24 -3.67 33.71 4.52
CA LEU A 24 -3.18 33.54 5.90
C LEU A 24 -4.32 33.30 6.92
N ILE A 25 -5.59 33.36 6.49
CA ILE A 25 -6.78 33.08 7.32
C ILE A 25 -7.49 31.78 6.90
N LEU A 26 -7.24 31.22 5.71
CA LEU A 26 -7.85 29.96 5.26
C LEU A 26 -6.85 29.12 4.45
N GLY A 27 -6.34 28.05 5.07
CA GLY A 27 -5.29 27.18 4.56
C GLY A 27 -5.63 26.38 3.30
N GLY A 28 -4.59 26.06 2.53
CA GLY A 28 -4.65 25.17 1.35
C GLY A 28 -3.32 25.17 0.58
N GLY A 29 -2.61 24.04 0.59
CA GLY A 29 -1.27 23.86 0.03
C GLY A 29 -1.17 23.59 -1.48
N TYR A 30 0.07 23.60 -2.00
CA TYR A 30 0.43 22.94 -3.26
C TYR A 30 1.94 22.57 -3.34
N ILE A 31 2.18 21.26 -3.23
CA ILE A 31 3.22 20.33 -3.74
C ILE A 31 4.61 20.86 -4.20
N LEU A 32 5.67 20.36 -3.54
CA LEU A 32 7.00 20.08 -4.13
C LEU A 32 7.39 18.62 -3.82
N LYS A 33 7.93 17.93 -4.84
CA LYS A 33 8.20 16.48 -4.89
C LYS A 33 9.70 16.22 -4.60
N GLN A 34 9.97 15.20 -3.78
CA GLN A 34 11.28 14.77 -3.25
C GLN A 34 12.28 14.27 -4.31
N PHE A 35 13.58 14.45 -4.05
CA PHE A 35 14.69 13.63 -4.58
C PHE A 35 15.76 13.40 -3.50
N ASN A 36 16.30 12.17 -3.43
CA ASN A 36 17.31 11.66 -2.49
C ASN A 36 18.72 12.21 -2.77
N LEU A 37 19.55 12.41 -1.72
CA LEU A 37 20.71 13.30 -1.81
C LEU A 37 22.02 12.64 -1.35
N THR A 38 22.87 12.28 -2.34
CA THR A 38 24.35 12.04 -2.39
C THR A 38 24.94 10.64 -2.51
N ASN A 39 26.11 10.57 -3.17
CA ASN A 39 26.87 9.37 -3.55
C ASN A 39 28.37 9.37 -3.12
N ASN A 40 28.88 10.20 -2.19
CA ASN A 40 30.35 10.29 -1.97
C ASN A 40 30.82 10.36 -0.49
N LYS A 41 31.88 9.60 -0.14
CA LYS A 41 32.28 9.21 1.24
C LYS A 41 33.05 10.25 2.07
N ASP A 42 33.55 11.34 1.49
CA ASP A 42 34.52 12.21 2.16
C ASP A 42 33.92 13.52 2.73
N THR A 43 32.60 13.60 2.92
CA THR A 43 31.91 14.88 3.13
C THR A 43 30.98 14.96 4.33
N ILE A 44 31.46 14.53 5.51
CA ILE A 44 30.71 14.64 6.77
C ILE A 44 30.46 16.12 7.12
N VAL A 45 29.20 16.51 7.22
CA VAL A 45 28.72 17.79 7.75
C VAL A 45 28.57 17.64 9.26
N GLU A 46 29.31 18.44 10.03
CA GLU A 46 29.09 18.56 11.46
C GLU A 46 28.13 19.72 11.76
N LEU A 47 27.03 19.45 12.46
CA LEU A 47 26.05 20.48 12.85
C LEU A 47 26.52 21.30 14.06
N THR A 48 27.63 22.02 13.87
CA THR A 48 28.16 22.93 14.88
C THR A 48 27.25 24.16 15.08
N PRO A 49 27.32 24.84 16.24
CA PRO A 49 26.56 26.08 16.46
C PRO A 49 26.84 27.16 15.40
N ASP A 50 28.07 27.24 14.90
CA ASP A 50 28.46 28.20 13.86
C ASP A 50 27.82 27.86 12.51
N PHE A 51 27.77 26.58 12.12
CA PHE A 51 27.08 26.12 10.92
C PHE A 51 25.59 26.48 10.97
N ILE A 52 24.92 26.15 12.08
CA ILE A 52 23.48 26.43 12.27
C ILE A 52 23.21 27.93 12.14
N LYS A 53 24.05 28.77 12.74
CA LYS A 53 23.93 30.23 12.63
C LYS A 53 24.16 30.71 11.19
N ALA A 54 25.08 30.10 10.46
CA ALA A 54 25.41 30.50 9.09
C ALA A 54 24.27 30.25 8.09
N ILE A 55 23.46 29.20 8.30
CA ILE A 55 22.37 28.84 7.39
C ILE A 55 21.04 29.57 7.67
N GLN A 56 20.87 30.17 8.85
CA GLN A 56 19.63 30.87 9.26
C GLN A 56 19.24 32.08 8.39
N LYS A 57 20.16 32.58 7.55
CA LYS A 57 19.92 33.73 6.65
C LYS A 57 19.27 33.34 5.30
N TYR A 58 19.13 32.06 5.00
CA TYR A 58 18.57 31.56 3.75
C TYR A 58 17.09 31.18 3.93
N ASP A 59 16.30 31.37 2.88
CA ASP A 59 14.88 31.05 2.87
C ASP A 59 14.65 29.54 2.69
N GLU A 60 15.52 28.90 1.89
CA GLU A 60 15.51 27.46 1.64
C GLU A 60 16.95 26.92 1.59
N LEU A 61 17.11 25.66 2.00
CA LEU A 61 18.37 24.92 1.95
C LEU A 61 18.06 23.52 1.42
N ASP A 62 18.52 23.25 0.20
CA ASP A 62 18.49 21.93 -0.41
C ASP A 62 19.64 21.07 0.12
N VAL A 63 19.64 19.78 -0.15
CA VAL A 63 20.60 18.90 0.51
C VAL A 63 21.95 18.94 -0.21
N PHE A 64 22.97 18.69 0.60
CA PHE A 64 24.34 18.58 0.16
C PHE A 64 24.46 17.55 -0.96
N ASN A 65 25.33 17.79 -1.94
CA ASN A 65 25.88 16.85 -2.92
C ASN A 65 27.34 17.19 -3.20
N GLU A 66 28.21 16.18 -3.06
CA GLU A 66 29.68 16.33 -3.17
C GLU A 66 30.24 17.46 -2.28
N GLY A 67 29.63 17.66 -1.11
CA GLY A 67 30.03 18.70 -0.16
C GLY A 67 29.41 20.08 -0.37
N TYR A 68 28.48 20.23 -1.32
CA TYR A 68 27.80 21.50 -1.63
C TYR A 68 26.29 21.38 -1.54
N ALA A 69 25.61 22.31 -0.89
CA ALA A 69 24.16 22.37 -0.83
C ALA A 69 23.64 23.60 -1.58
N ALA A 70 22.55 23.46 -2.33
CA ALA A 70 21.90 24.61 -2.94
C ALA A 70 21.14 25.41 -1.87
N VAL A 71 21.24 26.74 -1.91
CA VAL A 71 20.54 27.63 -0.98
C VAL A 71 19.72 28.64 -1.75
N CYS A 72 18.53 28.97 -1.26
CA CYS A 72 17.68 30.01 -1.79
C CYS A 72 17.72 31.25 -0.90
N LYS A 73 17.89 32.41 -1.51
CA LYS A 73 17.74 33.72 -0.87
C LYS A 73 17.05 34.67 -1.83
N ASP A 74 15.98 35.33 -1.37
CA ASP A 74 15.23 36.32 -2.15
C ASP A 74 14.73 35.75 -3.50
N GLY A 75 14.38 34.46 -3.52
CA GLY A 75 13.89 33.74 -4.71
C GLY A 75 14.97 33.40 -5.75
N LYS A 76 16.25 33.48 -5.37
CA LYS A 76 17.39 33.11 -6.21
C LYS A 76 18.22 32.03 -5.53
N TRP A 77 18.80 31.17 -6.36
CA TRP A 77 19.55 30.00 -5.93
C TRP A 77 21.06 30.20 -6.07
N GLY A 78 21.79 29.71 -5.08
CA GLY A 78 23.25 29.67 -4.98
C GLY A 78 23.69 28.36 -4.30
N PHE A 79 24.93 28.29 -3.83
CA PHE A 79 25.46 27.10 -3.14
C PHE A 79 26.33 27.45 -1.93
N ILE A 80 26.25 26.64 -0.89
CA ILE A 80 27.12 26.66 0.30
C ILE A 80 27.94 25.37 0.41
N ASN A 81 29.05 25.38 1.16
CA ASN A 81 29.79 24.17 1.51
C ASN A 81 29.34 23.56 2.86
N ILE A 82 29.93 22.43 3.24
CA ILE A 82 29.66 21.73 4.52
C ILE A 82 29.93 22.55 5.79
N LYS A 83 30.62 23.69 5.69
CA LYS A 83 30.85 24.63 6.81
C LYS A 83 29.81 25.76 6.85
N GLY A 84 28.86 25.78 5.92
CA GLY A 84 27.87 26.84 5.79
C GLY A 84 28.39 28.09 5.08
N GLU A 85 29.60 28.03 4.51
CA GLU A 85 30.21 29.14 3.78
C GLU A 85 29.56 29.24 2.40
N GLU A 86 29.17 30.45 1.99
CA GLU A 86 28.63 30.72 0.65
C GLU A 86 29.73 30.59 -0.39
N ILE A 87 29.60 29.61 -1.28
CA ILE A 87 30.56 29.33 -2.35
C ILE A 87 30.09 29.96 -3.65
N ILE A 88 28.79 29.92 -3.92
CA ILE A 88 28.17 30.48 -5.12
C ILE A 88 26.99 31.34 -4.69
N GLN A 89 27.00 32.60 -5.14
CA GLN A 89 25.96 33.57 -4.79
C GLN A 89 24.58 33.15 -5.30
N CYS A 90 23.54 33.56 -4.56
CA CYS A 90 22.15 33.38 -4.94
C CYS A 90 21.75 34.28 -6.12
N ILE A 91 22.08 33.88 -7.35
CA ILE A 91 21.79 34.66 -8.57
C ILE A 91 20.99 33.86 -9.61
N TYR A 92 20.90 32.54 -9.47
CA TYR A 92 20.26 31.66 -10.45
C TYR A 92 18.76 31.56 -10.20
N SER A 93 17.99 31.37 -11.28
CA SER A 93 16.54 31.17 -11.20
C SER A 93 16.18 29.74 -10.80
N LYS A 94 17.02 28.77 -11.18
CA LYS A 94 16.96 27.35 -10.80
C LYS A 94 18.37 26.78 -10.80
N VAL A 95 18.59 25.73 -10.02
CA VAL A 95 19.83 24.97 -10.00
C VAL A 95 19.52 23.48 -9.85
N ASN A 96 20.43 22.63 -10.33
CA ASN A 96 20.48 21.21 -10.00
C ASN A 96 21.65 20.98 -9.04
N PRO A 97 21.63 19.90 -8.22
CA PRO A 97 22.75 19.54 -7.36
C PRO A 97 24.07 19.32 -8.11
N PHE A 98 25.18 19.41 -7.39
CA PHE A 98 26.51 19.06 -7.91
C PHE A 98 26.61 17.56 -8.23
N HIS A 99 27.25 17.22 -9.35
CA HIS A 99 27.59 15.86 -9.77
C HIS A 99 28.90 15.90 -10.58
N GLU A 100 29.86 15.06 -10.21
CA GLU A 100 31.25 15.04 -10.70
C GLU A 100 31.95 16.43 -10.64
N GLY A 101 31.61 17.25 -9.65
CA GLY A 101 32.16 18.59 -9.44
C GLY A 101 31.46 19.71 -10.23
N TYR A 102 30.33 19.42 -10.88
CA TYR A 102 29.58 20.38 -11.70
C TYR A 102 28.09 20.43 -11.35
N ALA A 103 27.47 21.61 -11.48
CA ALA A 103 26.04 21.80 -11.27
C ALA A 103 25.40 22.45 -12.49
N ALA A 104 24.25 21.93 -12.94
CA ALA A 104 23.46 22.61 -13.97
C ALA A 104 22.71 23.79 -13.34
N VAL A 105 22.78 24.96 -13.96
CA VAL A 105 22.16 26.18 -13.43
C VAL A 105 21.37 26.90 -14.50
N CYS A 106 20.28 27.53 -14.10
CA CYS A 106 19.39 28.26 -15.00
C CYS A 106 19.44 29.74 -14.69
N LYS A 107 19.86 30.53 -15.67
CA LYS A 107 19.88 31.99 -15.64
C LYS A 107 19.09 32.50 -16.85
N ASP A 108 18.15 33.41 -16.61
CA ASP A 108 17.33 34.00 -17.66
C ASP A 108 16.63 32.97 -18.58
N GLU A 109 16.06 31.92 -17.96
CA GLU A 109 15.36 30.80 -18.62
C GLU A 109 16.26 29.93 -19.54
N ARG A 110 17.57 30.10 -19.47
CA ARG A 110 18.54 29.30 -20.20
C ARG A 110 19.39 28.48 -19.24
N TRP A 111 19.63 27.23 -19.60
CA TRP A 111 20.45 26.31 -18.83
C TRP A 111 21.91 26.39 -19.26
N GLY A 112 22.78 26.30 -18.27
CA GLY A 112 24.22 26.19 -18.36
C GLY A 112 24.74 25.27 -17.26
N CYS A 113 26.04 25.30 -17.01
CA CYS A 113 26.70 24.46 -16.03
C CYS A 113 27.88 25.20 -15.42
N ILE A 114 28.02 25.12 -14.10
CA ILE A 114 29.09 25.75 -13.34
C ILE A 114 29.92 24.68 -12.61
N ASN A 115 31.17 25.00 -12.31
CA ASN A 115 31.98 24.22 -11.38
C ASN A 115 31.80 24.69 -9.92
N ALA A 116 32.46 24.01 -8.99
CA ALA A 116 32.43 24.35 -7.57
C ALA A 116 32.98 25.75 -7.21
N LYS A 117 33.67 26.44 -8.12
CA LYS A 117 34.09 27.84 -7.94
C LYS A 117 33.05 28.85 -8.43
N GLY A 118 31.94 28.37 -8.99
CA GLY A 118 30.92 29.19 -9.64
C GLY A 118 31.30 29.67 -11.05
N GLU A 119 32.39 29.15 -11.62
CA GLU A 119 32.79 29.47 -12.99
C GLU A 119 31.84 28.79 -13.97
N GLU A 120 31.25 29.55 -14.89
CA GLU A 120 30.43 29.01 -15.99
C GLU A 120 31.30 28.20 -16.94
N ILE A 121 31.25 26.88 -16.81
CA ILE A 121 31.87 25.92 -17.72
C ILE A 121 31.08 25.82 -19.01
N VAL A 122 29.76 25.86 -18.88
CA VAL A 122 28.80 25.88 -19.97
C VAL A 122 27.94 27.13 -19.80
N PRO A 123 28.02 28.10 -20.72
CA PRO A 123 27.21 29.31 -20.61
C PRO A 123 25.71 28.98 -20.58
N CYS A 124 24.94 29.77 -19.82
CA CYS A 124 23.49 29.68 -19.78
C CYS A 124 22.86 30.13 -21.12
N GLN A 125 22.87 29.25 -22.13
CA GLN A 125 22.34 29.51 -23.47
C GLN A 125 21.46 28.39 -24.03
N TYR A 126 21.43 27.24 -23.37
CA TYR A 126 20.74 26.03 -23.85
C TYR A 126 19.30 25.97 -23.35
N SER A 127 18.43 25.27 -24.09
CA SER A 127 17.05 25.02 -23.64
C SER A 127 16.99 23.95 -22.56
N ASN A 128 17.97 23.04 -22.54
CA ASN A 128 18.14 22.04 -21.48
C ASN A 128 19.60 21.57 -21.40
N VAL A 129 20.02 21.13 -20.21
CA VAL A 129 21.34 20.56 -19.95
C VAL A 129 21.18 19.37 -19.00
N ILE A 130 21.78 18.24 -19.36
CA ILE A 130 21.92 17.08 -18.47
C ILE A 130 23.38 17.11 -17.96
N PRO A 131 23.61 17.45 -16.67
CA PRO A 131 24.95 17.56 -16.08
C PRO A 131 25.68 16.20 -16.00
N LEU A 132 27.01 16.25 -15.85
CA LEU A 132 27.92 15.34 -16.54
C LEU A 132 28.12 13.99 -15.85
N SER A 133 28.34 12.94 -16.65
CA SER A 133 29.01 11.71 -16.27
C SER A 133 30.30 11.57 -17.11
N GLU A 134 31.37 11.09 -16.50
CA GLU A 134 32.72 10.96 -17.09
C GLU A 134 33.29 12.28 -17.66
N GLY A 135 32.81 13.44 -17.20
CA GLY A 135 33.29 14.76 -17.64
C GLY A 135 32.64 15.33 -18.93
N TYR A 136 31.45 14.85 -19.34
CA TYR A 136 30.72 15.33 -20.52
C TYR A 136 29.21 15.56 -20.33
N ALA A 137 28.63 16.53 -21.06
CA ALA A 137 27.26 17.04 -20.86
C ALA A 137 26.45 16.82 -22.09
N ALA A 138 25.24 16.28 -21.95
CA ALA A 138 24.25 16.39 -23.02
C ALA A 138 23.60 17.77 -22.95
N VAL A 139 23.65 18.53 -24.05
CA VAL A 139 23.05 19.86 -24.16
C VAL A 139 22.02 19.89 -25.27
N CYS A 140 20.90 20.58 -25.03
CA CYS A 140 19.84 20.75 -25.99
C CYS A 140 19.81 22.19 -26.50
N LYS A 141 19.91 22.35 -27.82
CA LYS A 141 19.76 23.63 -28.52
C LYS A 141 18.84 23.42 -29.71
N ASP A 142 17.81 24.25 -29.83
CA ASP A 142 16.84 24.20 -30.93
C ASP A 142 16.23 22.79 -31.14
N GLU A 143 15.85 22.15 -30.02
CA GLU A 143 15.29 20.78 -29.95
C GLU A 143 16.24 19.65 -30.40
N LYS A 144 17.52 19.96 -30.62
CA LYS A 144 18.55 18.98 -30.96
C LYS A 144 19.56 18.83 -29.84
N TRP A 145 19.92 17.60 -29.60
CA TRP A 145 20.91 17.21 -28.61
C TRP A 145 22.30 17.16 -29.20
N GLY A 146 23.25 17.65 -28.42
CA GLY A 146 24.68 17.59 -28.65
C GLY A 146 25.40 17.25 -27.35
N CYS A 147 26.72 17.25 -27.37
CA CYS A 147 27.55 16.92 -26.22
C CYS A 147 28.74 17.88 -26.15
N ILE A 148 29.04 18.34 -24.93
CA ILE A 148 30.16 19.24 -24.66
C ILE A 148 30.98 18.67 -23.52
N ASN A 149 32.29 18.97 -23.48
CA ASN A 149 33.15 18.53 -22.39
C ASN A 149 33.10 19.50 -21.19
N ALA A 150 33.74 19.10 -20.09
CA ALA A 150 33.96 19.89 -18.89
C ALA A 150 34.76 21.21 -19.08
N LYS A 151 35.16 21.57 -20.30
CA LYS A 151 35.74 22.88 -20.64
C LYS A 151 34.80 23.75 -21.48
N GLY A 152 33.54 23.33 -21.63
CA GLY A 152 32.55 24.00 -22.49
C GLY A 152 32.81 23.83 -23.98
N LYS A 153 33.79 23.02 -24.38
CA LYS A 153 34.08 22.78 -25.79
C LYS A 153 33.02 21.82 -26.34
N GLU A 154 32.38 22.23 -27.42
CA GLU A 154 31.52 21.35 -28.19
C GLU A 154 32.32 20.16 -28.73
N ILE A 155 31.91 18.97 -28.32
CA ILE A 155 32.45 17.69 -28.79
C ILE A 155 31.57 17.15 -29.91
N VAL A 156 30.25 17.29 -29.72
CA VAL A 156 29.21 16.80 -30.61
C VAL A 156 28.24 17.95 -30.86
N PRO A 157 28.10 18.42 -32.11
CA PRO A 157 27.14 19.45 -32.43
C PRO A 157 25.72 19.05 -32.05
N CYS A 158 24.89 20.03 -31.70
CA CYS A 158 23.45 19.83 -31.49
C CYS A 158 22.76 19.48 -32.82
N GLN A 159 22.82 18.20 -33.19
CA GLN A 159 22.28 17.67 -34.45
C GLN A 159 21.43 16.40 -34.27
N TYR A 160 21.47 15.77 -33.10
CA TYR A 160 20.80 14.51 -32.83
C TYR A 160 19.42 14.73 -32.23
N SER A 161 18.49 13.81 -32.51
CA SER A 161 17.15 13.86 -31.94
C SER A 161 17.09 13.31 -30.52
N ASN A 162 18.06 12.48 -30.12
CA ASN A 162 18.25 12.01 -28.76
C ASN A 162 19.72 11.62 -28.51
N VAL A 163 20.16 11.67 -27.26
CA VAL A 163 21.50 11.25 -26.81
C VAL A 163 21.37 10.55 -25.47
N ILE A 164 22.01 9.39 -25.33
CA ILE A 164 22.26 8.75 -24.04
C ILE A 164 23.70 9.13 -23.64
N PRO A 165 23.92 9.70 -22.43
CA PRO A 165 25.25 10.13 -21.97
C PRO A 165 26.33 9.05 -22.02
N LEU A 166 27.59 9.48 -21.88
CA LEU A 166 28.74 8.59 -22.03
C LEU A 166 28.77 7.48 -20.97
N SER A 167 29.21 6.30 -21.41
CA SER A 167 29.75 5.24 -20.56
C SER A 167 31.03 4.73 -21.22
N GLU A 168 32.10 4.62 -20.44
CA GLU A 168 33.46 4.27 -20.89
C GLU A 168 34.01 5.16 -22.01
N GLY A 169 33.57 6.42 -22.07
CA GLY A 169 33.96 7.38 -23.10
C GLY A 169 33.20 7.28 -24.42
N TYR A 170 32.06 6.56 -24.47
CA TYR A 170 31.20 6.44 -25.66
C TYR A 170 29.74 6.77 -25.38
N ALA A 171 29.09 7.51 -26.30
CA ALA A 171 27.70 7.95 -26.15
C ALA A 171 26.85 7.35 -27.27
N ALA A 172 25.65 6.89 -26.91
CA ALA A 172 24.67 6.46 -27.90
C ALA A 172 23.91 7.69 -28.44
N VAL A 173 23.80 7.78 -29.76
CA VAL A 173 23.20 8.91 -30.46
C VAL A 173 22.10 8.46 -31.40
N TYR A 174 21.01 9.21 -31.46
CA TYR A 174 19.83 8.87 -32.26
C TYR A 174 19.62 9.86 -33.41
N LYS A 175 19.75 9.35 -34.63
CA LYS A 175 19.60 10.11 -35.88
C LYS A 175 18.83 9.27 -36.90
N ASP A 176 17.96 9.91 -37.68
CA ASP A 176 17.22 9.27 -38.78
C ASP A 176 16.50 7.96 -38.39
N LYS A 177 15.94 7.96 -37.16
CA LYS A 177 15.25 6.83 -36.53
C LYS A 177 16.12 5.60 -36.22
N LYS A 178 17.43 5.79 -36.12
CA LYS A 178 18.41 4.74 -35.82
C LYS A 178 19.41 5.20 -34.77
N TRP A 179 19.88 4.23 -33.99
CA TRP A 179 20.91 4.42 -32.99
C TRP A 179 22.30 4.11 -33.56
N GLY A 180 23.27 4.90 -33.12
CA GLY A 180 24.70 4.71 -33.35
C GLY A 180 25.47 5.13 -32.10
N CYS A 181 26.79 5.13 -32.17
CA CYS A 181 27.69 5.52 -31.08
C CYS A 181 28.77 6.45 -31.59
N ILE A 182 29.15 7.38 -30.74
CA ILE A 182 30.26 8.30 -30.95
C ILE A 182 31.20 8.22 -29.75
N ASN A 183 32.48 8.51 -29.95
CA ASN A 183 33.42 8.62 -28.84
C ASN A 183 33.40 10.03 -28.23
N ALA A 184 34.14 10.17 -27.14
CA ALA A 184 34.47 11.42 -26.45
C ALA A 184 35.06 12.57 -27.31
N LYS A 185 35.46 12.32 -28.56
CA LYS A 185 35.91 13.34 -29.52
C LYS A 185 34.82 13.74 -30.53
N GLY A 186 33.66 13.11 -30.46
CA GLY A 186 32.56 13.28 -31.40
C GLY A 186 32.76 12.52 -32.71
N GLU A 187 33.74 11.62 -32.76
CA GLU A 187 33.97 10.75 -33.91
C GLU A 187 32.91 9.63 -33.89
N GLU A 188 32.25 9.40 -35.01
CA GLU A 188 31.32 8.28 -35.18
C GLU A 188 32.11 6.97 -35.11
N ILE A 189 31.82 6.17 -34.09
CA ILE A 189 32.39 4.83 -33.90
C ILE A 189 31.45 3.80 -34.50
N VAL A 190 30.17 3.91 -34.19
CA VAL A 190 29.11 3.04 -34.71
C VAL A 190 28.14 3.93 -35.49
N PRO A 191 27.99 3.74 -36.82
CA PRO A 191 27.01 4.49 -37.60
C PRO A 191 25.59 4.34 -37.06
N CYS A 192 24.74 5.36 -37.25
CA CYS A 192 23.33 5.27 -36.89
C CYS A 192 22.58 4.30 -37.83
N GLN A 193 22.66 3.01 -37.53
CA GLN A 193 22.06 1.93 -38.34
C GLN A 193 21.27 0.90 -37.52
N TYR A 194 21.40 0.91 -36.20
CA TYR A 194 20.78 -0.06 -35.30
C TYR A 194 19.40 0.41 -34.82
N SER A 195 18.48 -0.50 -34.54
CA SER A 195 17.17 -0.18 -33.93
C SER A 195 17.30 0.17 -32.46
N ASN A 196 18.31 -0.34 -31.77
CA ASN A 196 18.61 -0.03 -30.38
C ASN A 196 20.11 -0.23 -30.08
N VAL A 197 20.61 0.46 -29.05
CA VAL A 197 21.98 0.33 -28.55
C VAL A 197 21.99 0.53 -27.03
N ASN A 198 22.65 -0.37 -26.30
CA ASN A 198 22.90 -0.24 -24.87
C ASN A 198 24.25 0.47 -24.62
N PRO A 199 24.47 1.04 -23.41
CA PRO A 199 25.76 1.63 -23.04
C PRO A 199 26.93 0.65 -23.17
N PHE A 200 28.14 1.20 -23.33
CA PHE A 200 29.37 0.40 -23.32
C PHE A 200 29.64 -0.17 -21.92
N SER A 201 30.07 -1.42 -21.86
CA SER A 201 30.57 -2.10 -20.67
C SER A 201 31.73 -3.00 -21.08
N GLU A 202 32.87 -2.87 -20.39
CA GLU A 202 34.14 -3.55 -20.69
C GLU A 202 34.62 -3.39 -22.14
N GLY A 203 34.32 -2.26 -22.77
CA GLY A 203 34.67 -1.94 -24.14
C GLY A 203 33.74 -2.51 -25.21
N TYR A 204 32.56 -3.00 -24.84
CA TYR A 204 31.55 -3.54 -25.76
C TYR A 204 30.18 -2.92 -25.53
N ALA A 205 29.45 -2.67 -26.61
CA ALA A 205 28.05 -2.24 -26.55
C ALA A 205 27.15 -3.27 -27.22
N ALA A 206 26.03 -3.59 -26.56
CA ALA A 206 24.99 -4.40 -27.19
C ALA A 206 24.24 -3.57 -28.24
N VAL A 207 24.05 -4.14 -29.42
CA VAL A 207 23.41 -3.48 -30.55
C VAL A 207 22.31 -4.37 -31.14
N CYS A 208 21.21 -3.75 -31.55
CA CYS A 208 20.03 -4.46 -32.05
C CYS A 208 19.75 -4.13 -33.52
N LYS A 209 19.48 -5.17 -34.33
CA LYS A 209 18.96 -5.05 -35.70
C LYS A 209 17.55 -5.63 -35.75
N TYR A 210 16.67 -4.96 -36.47
CA TYR A 210 15.33 -5.47 -36.77
C TYR A 210 15.34 -6.22 -38.11
N GLU A 211 15.09 -7.53 -38.07
CA GLU A 211 15.00 -8.39 -39.26
C GLU A 211 13.56 -8.45 -39.75
N LYS A 212 13.27 -7.70 -40.82
CA LYS A 212 11.89 -7.52 -41.33
C LYS A 212 11.24 -8.82 -41.79
N ASP A 213 12.02 -9.72 -42.39
CA ASP A 213 11.50 -10.97 -42.97
C ASP A 213 11.03 -11.95 -41.88
N GLU A 214 11.67 -11.90 -40.71
CA GLU A 214 11.33 -12.71 -39.55
C GLU A 214 10.44 -11.96 -38.55
N GLY A 215 10.38 -10.64 -38.64
CA GLY A 215 9.61 -9.78 -37.73
C GLY A 215 10.22 -9.68 -36.33
N VAL A 216 11.49 -10.04 -36.15
CA VAL A 216 12.16 -10.12 -34.84
C VAL A 216 13.33 -9.13 -34.71
N GLU A 217 13.66 -8.81 -33.48
CA GLU A 217 14.87 -8.07 -33.11
C GLU A 217 16.00 -9.05 -32.76
N LYS A 218 17.19 -8.81 -33.32
CA LYS A 218 18.38 -9.63 -33.07
C LYS A 218 19.47 -8.77 -32.45
N TRP A 219 19.99 -9.25 -31.34
CA TRP A 219 21.04 -8.60 -30.57
C TRP A 219 22.42 -9.21 -30.86
N GLY A 220 23.42 -8.34 -30.85
CA GLY A 220 24.84 -8.65 -31.01
C GLY A 220 25.68 -7.60 -30.28
N TYR A 221 26.99 -7.59 -30.52
CA TYR A 221 27.91 -6.67 -29.85
C TYR A 221 28.91 -6.05 -30.82
N VAL A 222 29.18 -4.76 -30.57
CA VAL A 222 30.24 -3.99 -31.23
C VAL A 222 31.31 -3.63 -30.21
N ASN A 223 32.56 -3.55 -30.66
CA ASN A 223 33.67 -3.07 -29.83
C ASN A 223 33.83 -1.54 -29.92
N THR A 224 34.83 -1.02 -29.20
CA THR A 224 35.23 0.40 -29.19
C THR A 224 35.68 0.99 -30.54
N LYS A 225 35.90 0.16 -31.55
CA LYS A 225 36.20 0.57 -32.93
C LYS A 225 34.96 0.53 -33.83
N GLY A 226 33.81 0.14 -33.29
CA GLY A 226 32.57 -0.05 -34.04
C GLY A 226 32.53 -1.34 -34.87
N GLU A 227 33.49 -2.23 -34.66
CA GLU A 227 33.51 -3.53 -35.33
C GLU A 227 32.49 -4.44 -34.65
N GLU A 228 31.60 -5.07 -35.44
CA GLU A 228 30.68 -6.10 -34.95
C GLU A 228 31.48 -7.36 -34.61
N VAL A 229 31.82 -7.51 -33.33
CA VAL A 229 32.60 -8.65 -32.81
C VAL A 229 31.75 -9.87 -32.54
N ILE A 230 30.46 -9.66 -32.25
CA ILE A 230 29.46 -10.71 -32.08
C ILE A 230 28.27 -10.34 -32.96
N PRO A 231 27.98 -11.12 -34.03
CA PRO A 231 26.89 -10.81 -34.93
C PRO A 231 25.53 -10.73 -34.24
N CYS A 232 24.63 -9.90 -34.78
CA CYS A 232 23.24 -9.81 -34.32
C CYS A 232 22.50 -11.12 -34.62
N GLN A 233 22.48 -12.05 -33.66
CA GLN A 233 21.87 -13.38 -33.82
C GLN A 233 21.11 -13.86 -32.57
N TYR A 234 21.23 -13.16 -31.45
CA TYR A 234 20.60 -13.54 -30.19
C TYR A 234 19.25 -12.86 -30.03
N ALA A 235 18.32 -13.53 -29.34
CA ALA A 235 16.99 -13.00 -29.04
C ALA A 235 17.04 -11.90 -27.97
N ASP A 236 17.99 -12.02 -27.04
CA ASP A 236 18.24 -11.05 -25.97
C ASP A 236 19.67 -11.18 -25.45
N VAL A 237 20.18 -10.13 -24.80
CA VAL A 237 21.56 -10.04 -24.32
C VAL A 237 21.71 -9.17 -23.05
N GLY A 238 22.63 -9.54 -22.17
CA GLY A 238 23.07 -8.72 -21.04
C GLY A 238 24.20 -7.76 -21.38
N SER A 239 24.85 -7.19 -20.36
CA SER A 239 26.07 -6.39 -20.53
C SER A 239 27.31 -7.26 -20.28
N PHE A 240 28.47 -6.84 -20.81
CA PHE A 240 29.73 -7.51 -20.47
C PHE A 240 30.14 -7.17 -19.03
N ASN A 241 30.45 -8.20 -18.25
CA ASN A 241 31.02 -8.12 -16.91
C ASN A 241 31.95 -9.32 -16.66
N GLU A 242 33.14 -9.08 -16.14
CA GLU A 242 34.22 -10.06 -15.95
C GLU A 242 34.63 -10.79 -17.24
N GLY A 243 34.45 -10.15 -18.40
CA GLY A 243 34.74 -10.69 -19.72
C GLY A 243 33.66 -11.61 -20.30
N TYR A 244 32.49 -11.70 -19.66
CA TYR A 244 31.36 -12.53 -20.09
C TYR A 244 30.09 -11.70 -20.22
N ALA A 245 29.18 -12.12 -21.11
CA ALA A 245 27.85 -11.54 -21.20
C ALA A 245 26.80 -12.64 -21.41
N SER A 246 25.63 -12.46 -20.80
CA SER A 246 24.50 -13.36 -20.99
C SER A 246 23.90 -13.18 -22.38
N VAL A 247 23.48 -14.28 -23.01
CA VAL A 247 22.83 -14.28 -24.31
C VAL A 247 21.70 -15.30 -24.34
N ALA A 248 20.59 -14.98 -25.00
CA ALA A 248 19.47 -15.89 -25.21
C ALA A 248 19.34 -16.29 -26.68
N LYS A 249 19.11 -17.58 -26.95
CA LYS A 249 18.73 -18.05 -28.31
C LYS A 249 17.22 -17.97 -28.50
N PHE A 250 16.80 -17.86 -29.75
CA PHE A 250 15.39 -17.98 -30.10
C PHE A 250 14.85 -19.38 -29.79
N ASN A 251 13.63 -19.47 -29.26
CA ASN A 251 12.88 -20.73 -29.16
C ASN A 251 12.23 -21.08 -30.52
N GLU A 252 11.51 -22.21 -30.59
CA GLU A 252 10.84 -22.66 -31.82
C GLU A 252 9.73 -21.71 -32.33
N TYR A 253 9.29 -20.76 -31.49
CA TYR A 253 8.28 -19.75 -31.80
C TYR A 253 8.88 -18.37 -32.17
N GLY A 254 10.22 -18.24 -32.18
CA GLY A 254 10.88 -16.96 -32.46
C GLY A 254 10.88 -15.98 -31.28
N GLU A 255 10.67 -16.47 -30.06
CA GLU A 255 10.72 -15.68 -28.82
C GLU A 255 12.03 -15.94 -28.06
N VAL A 256 12.28 -15.17 -27.00
CA VAL A 256 13.43 -15.39 -26.09
C VAL A 256 13.35 -16.80 -25.50
N GLY A 257 14.37 -17.61 -25.79
CA GLY A 257 14.48 -18.99 -25.35
C GLY A 257 15.49 -19.17 -24.23
N LYS A 258 16.35 -20.18 -24.36
CA LYS A 258 17.30 -20.54 -23.31
C LYS A 258 18.50 -19.60 -23.30
N TRP A 259 18.97 -19.30 -22.09
CA TRP A 259 20.11 -18.45 -21.81
C TRP A 259 21.42 -19.22 -21.81
N GLY A 260 22.51 -18.52 -22.07
CA GLY A 260 23.90 -18.96 -21.97
C GLY A 260 24.82 -17.76 -21.77
N TYR A 261 26.13 -17.98 -21.84
CA TYR A 261 27.12 -16.91 -21.69
C TYR A 261 28.19 -17.01 -22.77
N VAL A 262 28.51 -15.87 -23.36
CA VAL A 262 29.59 -15.72 -24.33
C VAL A 262 30.75 -14.94 -23.73
N ASN A 263 31.96 -15.24 -24.19
CA ASN A 263 33.11 -14.37 -23.93
C ASN A 263 33.19 -13.22 -24.95
N THR A 264 34.17 -12.36 -24.78
CA THR A 264 34.48 -11.22 -25.68
C THR A 264 34.79 -11.59 -27.14
N LYS A 265 35.03 -12.87 -27.44
CA LYS A 265 35.22 -13.40 -28.80
C LYS A 265 33.94 -14.01 -29.40
N GLY A 266 32.81 -13.92 -28.70
CA GLY A 266 31.55 -14.55 -29.08
C GLY A 266 31.52 -16.07 -28.90
N GLN A 267 32.50 -16.65 -28.19
CA GLN A 267 32.50 -18.08 -27.92
C GLN A 267 31.55 -18.36 -26.75
N GLU A 268 30.58 -19.26 -26.94
CA GLU A 268 29.72 -19.75 -25.86
C GLU A 268 30.57 -20.52 -24.84
N ILE A 269 30.84 -19.90 -23.69
CA ILE A 269 31.54 -20.52 -22.56
C ILE A 269 30.55 -21.34 -21.73
N ILE A 270 29.32 -20.87 -21.64
CA ILE A 270 28.19 -21.62 -21.11
C ILE A 270 27.18 -21.72 -22.25
N PRO A 271 26.90 -22.92 -22.78
CA PRO A 271 25.96 -23.09 -23.87
C PRO A 271 24.59 -22.50 -23.54
N ALA A 272 23.89 -22.01 -24.56
CA ALA A 272 22.53 -21.49 -24.39
C ALA A 272 21.49 -22.61 -24.11
N ASN A 273 21.56 -23.20 -22.92
CA ASN A 273 20.72 -24.31 -22.45
C ASN A 273 20.09 -24.06 -21.07
N ILE A 274 20.31 -22.88 -20.49
CA ILE A 274 19.76 -22.45 -19.21
C ILE A 274 18.31 -22.04 -19.42
N GLU A 275 17.38 -22.82 -18.84
CA GLU A 275 15.97 -22.42 -18.72
C GLU A 275 15.82 -21.53 -17.49
N ALA A 276 15.55 -20.24 -17.73
CA ALA A 276 15.45 -19.23 -16.70
C ALA A 276 14.56 -18.07 -17.14
N THR A 277 13.83 -17.50 -16.18
CA THR A 277 13.10 -16.24 -16.35
C THR A 277 14.05 -15.04 -16.40
N LEU A 278 15.16 -15.11 -15.67
CA LEU A 278 16.17 -14.06 -15.59
C LEU A 278 17.56 -14.66 -15.34
N VAL A 279 18.58 -14.11 -15.98
CA VAL A 279 19.99 -14.37 -15.67
C VAL A 279 20.68 -13.05 -15.33
N GLY A 280 21.51 -13.06 -14.29
CA GLY A 280 22.30 -11.90 -13.89
C GLY A 280 23.67 -11.87 -14.57
N ASP A 281 24.32 -10.72 -14.55
CA ASP A 281 25.71 -10.60 -14.97
C ASP A 281 26.66 -11.31 -13.99
N PHE A 282 27.86 -11.68 -14.44
CA PHE A 282 28.89 -12.22 -13.55
C PHE A 282 29.39 -11.15 -12.58
N SER A 283 29.59 -11.54 -11.32
CA SER A 283 30.22 -10.71 -10.29
C SER A 283 30.95 -11.62 -9.30
N GLU A 284 32.24 -11.38 -9.08
CA GLU A 284 33.14 -12.21 -8.27
C GLU A 284 33.19 -13.69 -8.73
N GLY A 285 33.09 -13.91 -10.05
CA GLY A 285 33.12 -15.23 -10.69
C GLY A 285 31.83 -16.06 -10.55
N LEU A 286 30.73 -15.44 -10.12
CA LEU A 286 29.43 -16.08 -9.94
C LEU A 286 28.32 -15.32 -10.67
N ALA A 287 27.32 -16.03 -11.18
CA ALA A 287 26.15 -15.43 -11.80
C ALA A 287 24.85 -16.02 -11.23
N PHE A 288 23.86 -15.16 -11.05
CA PHE A 288 22.54 -15.53 -10.53
C PHE A 288 21.62 -16.02 -11.66
N VAL A 289 20.82 -17.06 -11.40
CA VAL A 289 19.85 -17.58 -12.35
C VAL A 289 18.50 -17.79 -11.67
N LEU A 290 17.49 -17.06 -12.12
CA LEU A 290 16.10 -17.22 -11.70
C LEU A 290 15.42 -18.28 -12.58
N LYS A 291 15.17 -19.46 -12.03
CA LYS A 291 14.56 -20.56 -12.79
C LYS A 291 13.07 -20.34 -13.02
N ASP A 292 12.36 -19.94 -11.98
CA ASP A 292 10.93 -19.65 -12.00
C ASP A 292 10.63 -18.51 -11.00
N ALA A 293 9.36 -18.22 -10.75
CA ALA A 293 8.95 -17.09 -9.92
C ALA A 293 9.62 -17.05 -8.54
N ASN A 294 10.01 -18.20 -7.97
CA ASN A 294 10.56 -18.25 -6.61
C ASN A 294 11.81 -19.12 -6.43
N SER A 295 12.19 -19.94 -7.42
CA SER A 295 13.37 -20.79 -7.33
C SER A 295 14.55 -20.21 -8.11
N PHE A 296 15.72 -20.22 -7.48
CA PHE A 296 16.94 -19.73 -8.09
C PHE A 296 18.11 -20.66 -7.85
N TYR A 297 19.15 -20.50 -8.67
CA TYR A 297 20.45 -21.10 -8.45
C TYR A 297 21.55 -20.15 -8.89
N VAL A 298 22.74 -20.41 -8.40
CA VAL A 298 23.95 -19.64 -8.73
C VAL A 298 24.88 -20.55 -9.51
N ILE A 299 25.47 -20.02 -10.56
CA ILE A 299 26.45 -20.73 -11.37
C ILE A 299 27.85 -20.11 -11.28
N ASP A 300 28.88 -20.94 -11.41
CA ASP A 300 30.25 -20.49 -11.63
C ASP A 300 30.50 -20.14 -13.10
N THR A 301 31.70 -19.64 -13.42
CA THR A 301 32.11 -19.31 -14.80
C THR A 301 32.18 -20.50 -15.76
N LYS A 302 32.02 -21.74 -15.28
CA LYS A 302 31.91 -22.95 -16.09
C LYS A 302 30.46 -23.41 -16.26
N GLY A 303 29.50 -22.71 -15.65
CA GLY A 303 28.08 -23.06 -15.65
C GLY A 303 27.70 -24.12 -14.63
N ASN A 304 28.59 -24.49 -13.70
CA ASN A 304 28.23 -25.43 -12.63
C ASN A 304 27.40 -24.71 -11.59
N ALA A 305 26.28 -25.33 -11.19
CA ALA A 305 25.52 -24.85 -10.05
C ALA A 305 26.38 -24.95 -8.77
N VAL A 306 26.58 -23.82 -8.09
CA VAL A 306 27.30 -23.72 -6.81
C VAL A 306 26.35 -24.01 -5.66
N PHE A 307 25.19 -23.35 -5.66
CA PHE A 307 24.07 -23.65 -4.77
C PHE A 307 22.74 -23.19 -5.38
N SER A 308 21.65 -23.60 -4.74
CA SER A 308 20.29 -23.21 -5.10
C SER A 308 19.53 -22.74 -3.87
N GLY A 309 18.55 -21.87 -4.08
CA GLY A 309 17.69 -21.36 -3.02
C GLY A 309 16.27 -21.10 -3.49
N TYR A 310 15.45 -20.70 -2.53
CA TYR A 310 14.08 -20.25 -2.76
C TYR A 310 13.93 -18.85 -2.17
N ALA A 311 13.43 -17.92 -2.96
CA ALA A 311 13.16 -16.55 -2.56
C ALA A 311 11.90 -16.07 -3.28
N ASP A 312 11.01 -15.38 -2.59
CA ASP A 312 9.79 -14.84 -3.20
C ASP A 312 10.12 -13.52 -3.92
N PHE A 313 9.98 -13.51 -5.25
CA PHE A 313 10.25 -12.33 -6.09
C PHE A 313 8.98 -11.57 -6.50
N SER A 314 7.81 -11.88 -5.92
CA SER A 314 6.50 -11.33 -6.31
C SER A 314 6.42 -9.79 -6.31
N TYR A 315 7.29 -9.09 -5.57
CA TYR A 315 7.33 -7.62 -5.47
C TYR A 315 8.53 -6.95 -6.18
N SER A 316 9.39 -7.70 -6.86
CA SER A 316 10.69 -7.21 -7.38
C SER A 316 10.76 -7.23 -8.91
N TYR A 317 10.05 -6.33 -9.59
CA TYR A 317 10.03 -6.32 -11.06
C TYR A 317 10.72 -5.14 -11.75
N THR A 318 11.41 -4.24 -11.05
CA THR A 318 11.97 -3.06 -11.75
C THR A 318 13.33 -2.50 -11.30
N VAL A 319 13.96 -2.93 -10.19
CA VAL A 319 15.21 -2.23 -9.75
C VAL A 319 16.27 -3.09 -9.03
N ASN A 320 15.98 -4.35 -8.70
CA ASN A 320 16.73 -5.09 -7.70
C ASN A 320 17.09 -6.50 -8.19
N THR A 321 18.17 -6.65 -8.95
CA THR A 321 18.69 -7.97 -9.33
C THR A 321 19.62 -8.50 -8.23
N PRO A 322 19.59 -9.80 -7.90
CA PRO A 322 20.56 -10.39 -6.98
C PRO A 322 22.00 -10.13 -7.42
N ARG A 323 22.88 -9.85 -6.46
CA ARG A 323 24.29 -9.51 -6.73
C ARG A 323 25.22 -10.11 -5.68
N TYR A 324 26.39 -10.56 -6.13
CA TYR A 324 27.53 -10.89 -5.28
C TYR A 324 28.34 -9.65 -4.96
N PHE A 325 28.56 -9.38 -3.67
CA PHE A 325 29.32 -8.24 -3.19
C PHE A 325 30.06 -8.57 -1.89
N HIS A 326 31.38 -8.36 -1.86
CA HIS A 326 32.25 -8.66 -0.73
C HIS A 326 32.15 -10.11 -0.23
N GLY A 327 32.00 -11.06 -1.16
CA GLY A 327 31.85 -12.48 -0.83
C GLY A 327 30.48 -12.91 -0.31
N GLU A 328 29.49 -12.01 -0.31
CA GLU A 328 28.10 -12.29 0.09
C GLU A 328 27.14 -12.13 -1.11
N LEU A 329 26.20 -13.05 -1.29
CA LEU A 329 25.09 -12.91 -2.25
C LEU A 329 23.91 -12.25 -1.58
N TYR A 330 23.42 -11.16 -2.15
CA TYR A 330 22.22 -10.48 -1.72
C TYR A 330 21.06 -10.84 -2.63
N VAL A 331 20.08 -11.59 -2.11
CA VAL A 331 18.86 -11.96 -2.86
C VAL A 331 17.65 -11.19 -2.31
N PRO A 332 17.01 -10.33 -3.12
CA PRO A 332 15.79 -9.62 -2.74
C PRO A 332 14.65 -10.59 -2.41
N THR A 333 13.81 -10.25 -1.44
CA THR A 333 12.61 -11.03 -1.08
C THR A 333 11.35 -10.15 -1.05
N ALA A 334 10.17 -10.78 -1.12
CA ALA A 334 8.86 -10.13 -1.24
C ALA A 334 8.48 -9.17 -0.09
N GLU A 335 9.23 -9.17 1.01
CA GLU A 335 9.03 -8.26 2.14
C GLU A 335 9.99 -7.06 2.11
N SER A 336 10.51 -6.74 0.93
CA SER A 336 11.53 -5.69 0.80
C SER A 336 12.76 -5.92 1.64
N LYS A 337 13.11 -7.18 1.88
CA LYS A 337 14.31 -7.63 2.59
C LYS A 337 15.32 -8.19 1.58
N SER A 338 16.49 -8.56 2.06
CA SER A 338 17.39 -9.42 1.30
C SER A 338 17.87 -10.57 2.17
N SER A 339 17.68 -11.79 1.65
CA SER A 339 18.36 -12.95 2.19
C SER A 339 19.81 -12.91 1.72
N VAL A 340 20.74 -12.93 2.67
CA VAL A 340 22.18 -12.83 2.40
C VAL A 340 22.80 -14.20 2.58
N TYR A 341 23.52 -14.67 1.55
CA TYR A 341 24.15 -15.98 1.52
C TYR A 341 25.66 -15.86 1.43
N ASP A 342 26.41 -16.77 2.05
CA ASP A 342 27.84 -16.92 1.77
C ASP A 342 28.07 -17.54 0.38
N ARG A 343 29.34 -17.63 -0.04
CA ARG A 343 29.70 -18.28 -1.32
C ARG A 343 29.35 -19.78 -1.37
N GLN A 344 29.08 -20.41 -0.23
CA GLN A 344 28.67 -21.81 -0.12
C GLN A 344 27.15 -21.98 -0.15
N GLY A 345 26.38 -20.88 -0.14
CA GLY A 345 24.92 -20.90 -0.16
C GLY A 345 24.27 -21.00 1.22
N ASN A 346 25.03 -20.85 2.32
CA ASN A 346 24.43 -20.76 3.64
C ASN A 346 23.84 -19.36 3.83
N LYS A 347 22.57 -19.27 4.23
CA LYS A 347 21.98 -17.99 4.64
C LYS A 347 22.68 -17.50 5.90
N ILE A 348 23.45 -16.43 5.79
CA ILE A 348 24.22 -15.82 6.90
C ILE A 348 23.30 -14.91 7.72
N LYS A 349 22.49 -14.10 7.04
CA LYS A 349 21.60 -13.11 7.64
C LYS A 349 20.41 -12.81 6.73
N GLU A 350 19.40 -12.20 7.31
CA GLU A 350 18.32 -11.53 6.59
C GLU A 350 18.42 -10.07 6.93
N THR A 351 18.48 -9.22 5.91
CA THR A 351 18.46 -7.78 6.14
C THR A 351 17.02 -7.35 6.37
N ASP A 352 16.81 -6.35 7.21
CA ASP A 352 15.48 -5.78 7.40
C ASP A 352 14.97 -5.08 6.12
N TYR A 353 15.86 -4.83 5.13
CA TYR A 353 15.57 -4.07 3.90
C TYR A 353 16.32 -4.56 2.64
N TYR A 354 15.93 -4.14 1.42
CA TYR A 354 16.60 -4.51 0.17
C TYR A 354 18.05 -4.01 0.15
N ALA A 355 19.00 -4.93 0.23
CA ALA A 355 20.43 -4.63 0.24
C ALA A 355 21.07 -4.64 -1.17
N CYS A 356 20.35 -5.09 -2.19
CA CYS A 356 20.81 -5.05 -3.58
C CYS A 356 20.87 -3.65 -4.21
N ASN A 357 20.43 -2.60 -3.50
CA ASN A 357 20.55 -1.19 -3.92
C ASN A 357 21.78 -0.50 -3.30
N ILE A 358 22.68 -1.27 -2.67
CA ILE A 358 23.89 -0.77 -2.02
C ILE A 358 24.94 -0.54 -3.12
N ASN A 359 24.94 0.65 -3.73
CA ASN A 359 26.14 1.16 -4.37
C ASN A 359 27.16 1.53 -3.27
N GLU A 360 28.01 0.55 -3.00
CA GLU A 360 29.38 0.56 -2.46
C GLU A 360 29.67 1.20 -1.09
N LYS A 361 28.90 2.16 -0.56
CA LYS A 361 29.42 3.02 0.51
C LYS A 361 28.34 3.61 1.45
N GLU A 362 27.86 2.73 2.36
CA GLU A 362 27.12 2.96 3.63
C GLU A 362 25.59 3.19 3.59
N PRO A 363 24.77 2.12 3.67
CA PRO A 363 23.32 2.29 3.80
C PRO A 363 22.94 2.50 5.27
N TYR A 364 22.25 3.60 5.51
CA TYR A 364 21.57 3.85 6.77
C TYR A 364 20.07 3.73 6.50
N LEU A 365 19.33 3.33 7.53
CA LEU A 365 17.90 3.02 7.42
C LEU A 365 17.15 3.99 8.33
N PHE A 366 16.03 4.53 7.86
CA PHE A 366 15.12 5.18 8.80
C PHE A 366 14.14 4.16 9.37
N PHE A 367 13.64 4.35 10.58
CA PHE A 367 12.62 3.48 11.16
C PHE A 367 11.44 4.32 11.63
N GLY A 368 10.24 3.76 11.55
CA GLY A 368 9.05 4.33 12.17
C GLY A 368 8.92 3.87 13.62
N LYS A 369 8.57 4.79 14.51
CA LYS A 369 8.14 4.49 15.88
C LYS A 369 6.71 4.97 16.05
N GLU A 370 5.86 4.07 16.51
CA GLU A 370 4.50 4.38 16.93
C GLU A 370 4.52 5.06 18.31
N ASN A 371 3.78 6.16 18.46
CA ASN A 371 3.68 6.95 19.68
C ASN A 371 2.19 7.22 19.99
N GLY A 372 1.88 7.44 21.27
CA GLY A 372 0.51 7.56 21.76
C GLY A 372 0.12 6.38 22.65
N ASN A 373 -0.75 6.64 23.63
CA ASN A 373 -1.12 5.67 24.67
C ASN A 373 -2.50 5.05 24.46
N PHE A 374 -3.21 5.43 23.40
CA PHE A 374 -4.59 5.01 23.15
C PHE A 374 -4.66 4.22 21.85
N GLU A 375 -5.37 3.09 21.88
CA GLU A 375 -5.40 2.08 20.81
C GLU A 375 -5.75 2.67 19.44
N ASN A 376 -6.63 3.69 19.41
CA ASN A 376 -7.17 4.30 18.19
C ASN A 376 -6.71 5.76 17.95
N CYS A 377 -5.69 6.23 18.68
CA CYS A 377 -5.19 7.62 18.56
C CYS A 377 -3.65 7.65 18.67
N LYS A 378 -2.99 7.01 17.70
CA LYS A 378 -1.54 6.90 17.63
C LYS A 378 -0.96 7.76 16.50
N TYR A 379 0.27 8.24 16.68
CA TYR A 379 1.02 8.99 15.68
C TYR A 379 2.41 8.39 15.48
N TRP A 380 2.97 8.56 14.28
CA TRP A 380 4.27 7.99 13.92
C TRP A 380 5.35 9.05 13.93
N THR A 381 6.52 8.70 14.43
CA THR A 381 7.75 9.49 14.27
C THR A 381 8.80 8.62 13.60
N VAL A 382 9.81 9.25 13.01
CA VAL A 382 10.90 8.55 12.33
C VAL A 382 12.27 8.86 12.96
N GLY A 383 13.14 7.86 12.98
CA GLY A 383 14.53 7.94 13.44
C GLY A 383 15.49 7.23 12.47
N LEU A 384 16.79 7.20 12.77
CA LEU A 384 17.83 6.61 11.91
C LEU A 384 18.57 5.45 12.60
N LYS A 385 18.88 4.41 11.84
CA LYS A 385 19.71 3.25 12.22
C LYS A 385 20.88 3.05 11.25
N SER A 386 21.97 2.47 11.77
CA SER A 386 23.12 2.01 10.97
C SER A 386 22.80 0.77 10.15
N ALA A 387 23.69 0.40 9.23
CA ALA A 387 23.66 -0.88 8.51
C ALA A 387 23.66 -2.14 9.40
N ASN A 388 24.02 -2.02 10.69
CA ASN A 388 24.01 -3.10 11.69
C ASN A 388 22.86 -2.95 12.70
N ASP A 389 21.77 -2.25 12.34
CA ASP A 389 20.57 -2.00 13.15
C ASP A 389 20.76 -1.24 14.47
N LYS A 390 21.97 -0.74 14.74
CA LYS A 390 22.21 0.17 15.84
C LYS A 390 21.46 1.48 15.60
N GLU A 391 20.61 1.88 16.56
CA GLU A 391 19.95 3.18 16.58
C GLU A 391 20.98 4.30 16.69
N ILE A 392 20.90 5.26 15.78
CA ILE A 392 21.83 6.39 15.65
C ILE A 392 21.14 7.68 16.04
N ILE A 393 19.96 7.92 15.47
CA ILE A 393 19.15 9.11 15.75
C ILE A 393 17.86 8.63 16.40
N PRO A 394 17.76 8.69 17.74
CA PRO A 394 16.50 8.40 18.43
C PRO A 394 15.46 9.46 18.07
N ALA A 395 14.35 9.00 17.49
CA ALA A 395 13.33 9.81 16.81
C ALA A 395 12.75 10.94 17.68
N ILE A 396 12.48 12.10 17.06
CA ILE A 396 11.13 12.72 16.98
C ILE A 396 11.02 13.59 15.70
N TYR A 397 11.07 13.03 14.49
CA TYR A 397 10.74 13.75 13.24
C TYR A 397 9.47 13.19 12.59
N GLU A 398 8.75 14.02 11.84
CA GLU A 398 7.60 13.62 11.01
C GLU A 398 8.06 12.91 9.73
N SER A 399 9.19 13.34 9.16
CA SER A 399 9.76 12.75 7.94
C SER A 399 11.28 12.88 7.89
N ILE A 400 11.91 11.97 7.14
CA ILE A 400 13.34 12.04 6.78
C ILE A 400 13.46 11.98 5.25
N ASN A 401 14.21 12.90 4.65
CA ASN A 401 14.31 13.11 3.19
C ASN A 401 12.93 13.25 2.52
N GLY A 402 11.98 13.85 3.26
CA GLY A 402 10.58 13.99 2.86
C GLY A 402 9.75 12.71 3.00
N ASN A 403 10.34 11.55 3.22
CA ASN A 403 9.60 10.31 3.50
C ASN A 403 8.98 10.41 4.89
N GLY A 404 7.70 10.80 4.92
CA GLY A 404 6.92 11.02 6.13
C GLY A 404 5.79 10.01 6.23
N GLY A 405 5.73 9.35 7.38
CA GLY A 405 4.50 8.81 7.97
C GLY A 405 3.54 8.02 7.09
N TYR A 406 3.98 6.94 6.43
CA TYR A 406 3.07 5.85 6.04
C TYR A 406 3.78 4.49 6.08
N PRO A 407 4.13 3.95 7.26
CA PRO A 407 4.49 2.53 7.38
C PRO A 407 3.20 1.70 7.49
N GLU A 408 2.33 1.75 6.48
CA GLU A 408 1.40 0.62 6.29
C GLU A 408 2.14 -0.64 5.86
N TYR A 409 3.38 -0.46 5.40
CA TYR A 409 4.29 -1.51 5.02
C TYR A 409 5.64 -1.24 5.71
N PRO A 410 5.96 -1.91 6.83
CA PRO A 410 7.29 -1.87 7.46
C PRO A 410 8.43 -2.18 6.48
N ASN A 411 8.07 -2.81 5.37
CA ASN A 411 8.88 -3.24 4.25
C ASN A 411 9.33 -2.06 3.35
N GLN A 412 8.66 -0.90 3.32
CA GLN A 412 9.01 0.21 2.40
C GLN A 412 10.00 1.24 2.95
N VAL A 413 10.91 0.87 3.86
CA VAL A 413 11.99 1.80 4.24
C VAL A 413 13.01 1.82 3.11
N THR A 414 13.11 2.99 2.48
CA THR A 414 14.14 3.24 1.48
C THR A 414 15.47 3.47 2.21
N PRO A 415 16.55 2.75 1.86
CA PRO A 415 17.89 3.09 2.31
C PRO A 415 18.15 4.55 2.01
N ILE A 416 18.54 5.31 3.02
CA ILE A 416 18.92 6.69 2.84
C ILE A 416 20.43 6.78 2.86
N SER A 417 20.97 7.34 1.79
CA SER A 417 22.37 7.74 1.79
C SER A 417 22.55 8.83 2.83
N VAL A 418 23.49 8.62 3.74
CA VAL A 418 23.99 9.66 4.65
C VAL A 418 25.44 9.96 4.33
N SER A 419 25.83 9.85 3.06
CA SER A 419 27.24 10.01 2.64
C SER A 419 27.85 11.37 3.06
N ASN A 420 27.01 12.34 3.45
CA ASN A 420 27.43 13.61 4.05
C ASN A 420 27.33 13.70 5.58
N GLY A 421 27.12 12.62 6.33
CA GLY A 421 26.99 12.63 7.80
C GLY A 421 25.75 13.33 8.38
N VAL A 422 24.83 13.83 7.53
CA VAL A 422 23.55 14.44 7.92
C VAL A 422 22.40 13.96 7.02
N VAL A 423 21.18 14.05 7.54
CA VAL A 423 19.92 13.74 6.85
C VAL A 423 18.98 14.95 6.86
N LEU A 424 18.19 15.13 5.81
CA LEU A 424 17.09 16.11 5.83
C LEU A 424 15.98 15.55 6.72
N VAL A 425 15.48 16.34 7.64
CA VAL A 425 14.41 16.01 8.58
C VAL A 425 13.32 17.04 8.50
N ALA A 426 12.09 16.66 8.80
CA ALA A 426 11.01 17.61 8.98
C ALA A 426 10.29 17.40 10.30
N LEU A 427 9.91 18.51 10.95
CA LEU A 427 8.96 18.55 12.05
C LEU A 427 7.65 19.15 11.53
N ARG A 428 6.54 18.67 12.04
CA ARG A 428 5.24 19.28 11.78
C ARG A 428 4.73 19.96 13.04
N GLU A 429 4.39 21.23 12.89
CA GLU A 429 3.62 21.98 13.88
C GLU A 429 2.15 21.94 13.43
N SER A 430 1.31 21.27 14.20
CA SER A 430 -0.07 20.93 13.81
C SER A 430 -1.07 21.63 14.72
N ASP A 431 -2.01 22.36 14.15
CA ASP A 431 -3.11 23.00 14.91
C ASP A 431 -4.50 22.44 14.49
N SER A 432 -4.55 21.57 13.48
CA SER A 432 -5.78 20.98 12.93
C SER A 432 -5.56 19.55 12.40
N ILE A 433 -6.66 18.85 12.08
CA ILE A 433 -6.67 17.49 11.51
C ILE A 433 -7.07 17.57 10.04
N LEU A 434 -6.24 17.00 9.16
CA LEU A 434 -6.52 16.92 7.70
C LEU A 434 -7.55 15.82 7.41
N GLY A 435 -7.50 14.72 8.16
CA GLY A 435 -8.42 13.58 8.04
C GLY A 435 -8.00 12.39 8.90
N THR A 436 -8.77 11.31 8.82
CA THR A 436 -8.47 10.01 9.41
C THR A 436 -8.34 8.96 8.31
N GLU A 437 -7.35 8.08 8.42
CA GLU A 437 -7.13 6.97 7.49
C GLU A 437 -6.90 5.69 8.31
N GLY A 438 -7.95 4.85 8.39
CA GLY A 438 -8.02 3.77 9.38
C GLY A 438 -8.07 4.31 10.82
N ASP A 439 -7.34 3.67 11.74
CA ASP A 439 -7.23 4.05 13.17
C ASP A 439 -6.17 5.16 13.44
N ARG A 440 -5.75 5.89 12.40
CA ARG A 440 -4.70 6.91 12.48
C ARG A 440 -5.22 8.27 12.01
N PHE A 441 -4.71 9.33 12.63
CA PHE A 441 -5.00 10.69 12.21
C PHE A 441 -3.86 11.29 11.40
N ILE A 442 -4.21 12.14 10.44
CA ILE A 442 -3.26 12.85 9.61
C ILE A 442 -3.22 14.31 10.11
N PRO A 443 -2.11 14.75 10.72
CA PRO A 443 -1.96 16.10 11.20
C PRO A 443 -1.93 17.12 10.05
N ASP A 444 -2.78 18.15 10.15
CA ASP A 444 -2.74 19.33 9.29
C ASP A 444 -1.89 20.40 9.95
N GLY A 445 -0.86 20.87 9.23
CA GLY A 445 0.08 21.76 9.87
C GLY A 445 1.27 22.15 9.02
N LYS A 446 2.00 23.13 9.53
CA LYS A 446 3.20 23.66 8.92
C LYS A 446 4.35 22.67 9.09
N LEU A 447 4.93 22.24 7.97
CA LEU A 447 6.19 21.50 7.96
C LEU A 447 7.36 22.47 8.09
N HIS A 448 8.26 22.15 9.03
CA HIS A 448 9.53 22.81 9.26
C HIS A 448 10.62 21.84 8.86
N TYR A 449 11.38 22.16 7.82
CA TYR A 449 12.50 21.34 7.35
C TYR A 449 13.79 21.75 8.04
N GLY A 450 14.69 20.79 8.25
CA GLY A 450 15.97 20.97 8.91
C GLY A 450 16.89 19.80 8.62
N TYR A 451 18.05 19.77 9.26
CA TYR A 451 19.02 18.68 9.12
C TYR A 451 19.28 18.05 10.49
N ALA A 452 19.56 16.75 10.49
CA ALA A 452 20.06 16.04 11.66
C ALA A 452 21.34 15.27 11.32
N ASP A 453 22.33 15.29 12.22
CA ASP A 453 23.56 14.53 12.05
C ASP A 453 23.48 13.13 12.66
N LEU A 454 24.47 12.28 12.36
CA LEU A 454 24.56 10.93 12.92
C LEU A 454 24.86 10.88 14.43
N ASN A 455 25.01 12.01 15.10
CA ASN A 455 25.14 12.07 16.56
C ASN A 455 23.81 12.50 17.21
N GLY A 456 22.76 12.73 16.43
CA GLY A 456 21.44 13.17 16.89
C GLY A 456 21.32 14.67 17.12
N ASN A 457 22.29 15.48 16.69
CA ASN A 457 22.13 16.94 16.68
C ASN A 457 21.24 17.35 15.52
N ASP A 458 20.52 18.46 15.67
CA ASP A 458 19.62 18.96 14.64
C ASP A 458 19.56 20.48 14.55
N THR A 459 19.06 20.98 13.43
CA THR A 459 18.96 22.43 13.17
C THR A 459 17.72 23.07 13.80
N PHE A 460 16.88 22.34 14.53
CA PHE A 460 15.64 22.86 15.10
C PHE A 460 15.84 23.43 16.51
N SER A 461 15.17 24.55 16.79
CA SER A 461 15.17 25.12 18.13
C SER A 461 14.44 24.20 19.12
N ALA A 462 14.88 24.19 20.38
CA ALA A 462 14.22 23.43 21.44
C ALA A 462 12.74 23.83 21.59
N GLU A 463 12.44 25.11 21.41
CA GLU A 463 11.07 25.64 21.48
C GLU A 463 10.18 25.09 20.35
N LEU A 464 10.69 25.02 19.11
CA LEU A 464 9.94 24.46 17.99
C LEU A 464 9.66 22.97 18.22
N LYS A 465 10.68 22.19 18.62
CA LYS A 465 10.53 20.77 18.95
C LYS A 465 9.47 20.53 20.02
N LYS A 466 9.45 21.37 21.06
CA LYS A 466 8.44 21.32 22.12
C LYS A 466 7.04 21.57 21.59
N ARG A 467 6.82 22.66 20.85
CA ARG A 467 5.49 23.00 20.31
C ARG A 467 4.96 21.93 19.36
N CYS A 468 5.81 21.41 18.47
CA CYS A 468 5.43 20.30 17.59
C CYS A 468 4.99 19.08 18.40
N LYS A 469 5.77 18.66 19.41
CA LYS A 469 5.42 17.51 20.25
C LYS A 469 4.10 17.70 21.00
N GLU A 470 3.91 18.84 21.66
CA GLU A 470 2.70 19.15 22.42
C GLU A 470 1.44 19.17 21.53
N ALA A 471 1.58 19.62 20.28
CA ALA A 471 0.51 19.57 19.28
C ALA A 471 0.04 18.13 18.99
N TYR A 472 0.96 17.19 18.74
CA TYR A 472 0.62 15.78 18.50
C TYR A 472 -0.07 15.14 19.71
N GLU A 473 0.44 15.36 20.91
CA GLU A 473 -0.11 14.80 22.14
C GLU A 473 -1.53 15.33 22.41
N LYS A 474 -1.73 16.65 22.30
CA LYS A 474 -3.05 17.28 22.47
C LYS A 474 -4.07 16.75 21.47
N MET A 475 -3.65 16.50 20.23
CA MET A 475 -4.53 16.04 19.18
C MET A 475 -4.97 14.58 19.36
N ALA A 476 -4.05 13.73 19.80
CA ALA A 476 -4.37 12.36 20.20
C ALA A 476 -5.42 12.34 21.32
N ASP A 477 -5.29 13.22 22.32
CA ASP A 477 -6.26 13.34 23.41
C ASP A 477 -7.65 13.81 22.92
N MET A 478 -7.71 14.83 22.05
CA MET A 478 -8.97 15.34 21.50
C MET A 478 -9.73 14.27 20.71
N LEU A 479 -9.04 13.55 19.83
CA LEU A 479 -9.63 12.45 19.06
C LEU A 479 -10.11 11.31 19.95
N HIS A 480 -9.36 10.99 21.00
CA HIS A 480 -9.76 9.97 21.95
C HIS A 480 -11.08 10.34 22.64
N GLN A 481 -11.25 11.60 23.04
CA GLN A 481 -12.51 12.08 23.61
C GLN A 481 -13.67 12.01 22.61
N GLN A 482 -13.46 12.46 21.37
CA GLN A 482 -14.49 12.35 20.31
C GLN A 482 -14.90 10.90 20.05
N TYR A 483 -13.92 9.98 20.04
CA TYR A 483 -14.20 8.55 19.90
C TYR A 483 -15.06 8.04 21.05
N LEU A 484 -14.71 8.37 22.30
CA LEU A 484 -15.51 7.97 23.48
C LEU A 484 -16.94 8.54 23.43
N GLU A 485 -17.08 9.81 23.04
CA GLU A 485 -18.39 10.45 22.88
C GLU A 485 -19.24 9.78 21.79
N GLU A 486 -18.64 9.43 20.66
CA GLU A 486 -19.33 8.73 19.57
C GLU A 486 -19.72 7.30 19.98
N GLN A 487 -18.85 6.57 20.69
CA GLN A 487 -19.22 5.26 21.23
C GLN A 487 -20.41 5.35 22.19
N GLU A 488 -20.45 6.37 23.04
CA GLU A 488 -21.56 6.58 23.97
C GLU A 488 -22.84 7.06 23.23
N ARG A 489 -22.70 7.79 22.12
CA ARG A 489 -23.83 8.14 21.25
C ARG A 489 -24.37 6.91 20.55
N LEU A 490 -23.52 6.09 19.93
CA LEU A 490 -23.91 4.83 19.27
C LEU A 490 -24.55 3.85 20.23
N ARG A 491 -24.07 3.79 21.48
CA ARG A 491 -24.70 3.00 22.54
C ARG A 491 -26.13 3.44 22.83
N ARG A 492 -26.42 4.74 22.79
CA ARG A 492 -27.73 5.32 23.11
C ARG A 492 -28.69 5.40 21.92
N GLU A 493 -28.20 5.74 20.74
CA GLU A 493 -29.01 6.07 19.56
C GLU A 493 -28.92 5.01 18.46
N GLY A 494 -27.86 4.21 18.44
CA GLY A 494 -27.53 3.33 17.32
C GLY A 494 -27.00 4.08 16.08
N PRO A 495 -26.35 3.40 15.13
CA PRO A 495 -25.76 4.05 13.96
C PRO A 495 -26.79 4.45 12.90
N ASP A 496 -26.50 5.49 12.13
CA ASP A 496 -27.40 6.04 11.10
C ASP A 496 -27.79 5.03 10.02
N TRP A 497 -26.87 4.15 9.64
CA TRP A 497 -27.12 3.11 8.63
C TRP A 497 -28.14 2.07 9.11
N LEU A 498 -28.33 1.89 10.42
CA LEU A 498 -29.33 0.97 10.98
C LEU A 498 -30.73 1.58 10.92
N GLN A 499 -30.85 2.91 10.92
CA GLN A 499 -32.14 3.61 10.98
C GLN A 499 -33.01 3.33 9.75
N GLY A 500 -34.32 3.18 9.97
CA GLY A 500 -35.30 2.89 8.92
C GLY A 500 -35.87 1.47 8.99
N ALA A 501 -36.55 1.05 7.93
CA ALA A 501 -37.29 -0.19 7.89
C ALA A 501 -36.49 -1.33 7.27
N TRP A 502 -36.50 -2.46 7.97
CA TRP A 502 -35.89 -3.73 7.60
C TRP A 502 -36.98 -4.76 7.46
N ARG A 503 -36.90 -5.61 6.43
CA ARG A 503 -37.92 -6.58 6.09
C ARG A 503 -37.37 -8.00 6.13
N LEU A 504 -38.12 -8.87 6.77
CA LEU A 504 -37.91 -10.31 6.80
C LEU A 504 -39.03 -11.02 6.04
N ARG A 505 -38.66 -11.92 5.14
CA ARG A 505 -39.59 -12.76 4.40
C ARG A 505 -39.93 -13.99 5.23
N LEU A 506 -41.20 -14.13 5.62
CA LEU A 506 -41.69 -15.31 6.33
C LEU A 506 -42.01 -16.41 5.32
N THR A 507 -41.53 -17.62 5.59
CA THR A 507 -41.82 -18.84 4.82
C THR A 507 -42.22 -19.99 5.73
N ASP A 508 -43.03 -20.92 5.21
CA ASP A 508 -43.23 -22.20 5.88
C ASP A 508 -42.05 -23.16 5.62
N ASP A 509 -42.10 -24.34 6.24
CA ASP A 509 -41.08 -25.40 6.12
C ASP A 509 -40.91 -25.94 4.68
N TYR A 510 -41.81 -25.58 3.76
CA TYR A 510 -41.76 -25.93 2.33
C TYR A 510 -41.29 -24.77 1.46
N GLY A 511 -40.82 -23.66 2.08
CA GLY A 511 -40.37 -22.46 1.38
C GLY A 511 -41.50 -21.60 0.81
N ARG A 512 -42.77 -21.88 1.14
CA ARG A 512 -43.91 -21.10 0.67
C ARG A 512 -44.02 -19.80 1.45
N HIS A 513 -44.25 -18.71 0.73
CA HIS A 513 -44.30 -17.38 1.32
C HIS A 513 -45.55 -17.19 2.19
N LEU A 514 -45.34 -16.84 3.47
CA LEU A 514 -46.40 -16.61 4.45
C LEU A 514 -46.69 -15.12 4.69
N GLY A 515 -45.79 -14.23 4.28
CA GLY A 515 -45.92 -12.80 4.48
C GLY A 515 -44.58 -12.15 4.84
N TYR A 516 -44.66 -10.93 5.37
CA TYR A 516 -43.48 -10.15 5.76
C TYR A 516 -43.58 -9.68 7.21
N MET A 517 -42.44 -9.70 7.88
CA MET A 517 -42.21 -8.98 9.12
C MET A 517 -41.32 -7.77 8.82
N TYR A 518 -41.57 -6.66 9.50
CA TYR A 518 -40.76 -5.46 9.40
C TYR A 518 -40.25 -5.06 10.78
N GLU A 519 -38.99 -4.67 10.86
CA GLU A 519 -38.40 -4.01 12.03
C GLU A 519 -38.00 -2.59 11.61
N VAL A 520 -38.51 -1.58 12.30
CA VAL A 520 -38.22 -0.18 12.02
C VAL A 520 -37.38 0.38 13.16
N PHE A 521 -36.11 0.69 12.90
CA PHE A 521 -35.21 1.28 13.87
C PHE A 521 -35.29 2.81 13.82
N ASN A 522 -35.38 3.43 15.00
CA ASN A 522 -35.42 4.86 15.20
C ASN A 522 -34.73 5.26 16.52
N HIS A 523 -33.49 5.71 16.41
CA HIS A 523 -32.69 6.38 17.45
C HIS A 523 -32.86 5.78 18.85
N GLY A 524 -32.35 4.57 19.06
CA GLY A 524 -32.44 3.83 20.34
C GLY A 524 -33.75 3.07 20.58
N THR A 525 -34.74 3.19 19.70
CA THR A 525 -36.01 2.44 19.77
C THR A 525 -36.30 1.69 18.47
N SER A 526 -36.98 0.55 18.54
CA SER A 526 -37.42 -0.19 17.37
C SER A 526 -38.87 -0.62 17.46
N LYS A 527 -39.55 -0.68 16.30
CA LYS A 527 -40.94 -1.14 16.15
C LYS A 527 -41.00 -2.34 15.23
N THR A 528 -41.59 -3.43 15.71
CA THR A 528 -41.81 -4.66 14.94
C THR A 528 -43.25 -4.71 14.42
N TYR A 529 -43.41 -4.95 13.12
CA TYR A 529 -44.69 -5.15 12.46
C TYR A 529 -44.76 -6.54 11.81
N ALA A 530 -45.90 -7.20 11.92
CA ALA A 530 -46.19 -8.43 11.19
C ALA A 530 -47.47 -8.26 10.36
N ASN A 531 -47.40 -8.53 9.06
CA ASN A 531 -48.54 -8.39 8.13
C ASN A 531 -49.27 -7.03 8.21
N GLY A 532 -48.52 -5.95 8.49
CA GLY A 532 -49.03 -4.58 8.57
C GLY A 532 -49.61 -4.18 9.93
N SER A 533 -49.53 -5.04 10.94
CA SER A 533 -49.93 -4.71 12.32
C SER A 533 -48.70 -4.57 13.22
N LEU A 534 -48.66 -3.54 14.05
CA LEU A 534 -47.63 -3.35 15.07
C LEU A 534 -47.77 -4.44 16.14
N ILE A 535 -46.69 -5.17 16.41
CA ILE A 535 -46.68 -6.27 17.39
C ILE A 535 -45.70 -6.04 18.54
N SER A 536 -44.73 -5.13 18.41
CA SER A 536 -43.78 -4.81 19.49
C SER A 536 -43.12 -3.46 19.30
N GLU A 537 -42.76 -2.83 20.42
CA GLU A 537 -41.90 -1.64 20.50
C GLU A 537 -40.89 -1.86 21.62
N ARG A 538 -39.59 -1.64 21.35
CA ARG A 538 -38.48 -1.96 22.27
C ARG A 538 -37.38 -0.91 22.22
N ASN A 539 -36.66 -0.71 23.32
CA ASN A 539 -35.39 0.00 23.29
C ASN A 539 -34.28 -0.95 22.86
N TYR A 540 -33.29 -0.42 22.14
CA TYR A 540 -32.10 -1.17 21.78
C TYR A 540 -30.83 -0.36 22.03
N THR A 541 -29.74 -1.07 22.23
CA THR A 541 -28.38 -0.52 22.25
C THR A 541 -27.55 -1.24 21.19
N VAL A 542 -26.48 -0.61 20.72
CA VAL A 542 -25.53 -1.22 19.79
C VAL A 542 -24.17 -1.32 20.48
N SER A 543 -23.58 -2.51 20.45
CA SER A 543 -22.23 -2.78 20.93
C SER A 543 -21.55 -3.66 19.90
N ASP A 544 -20.37 -3.23 19.42
CA ASP A 544 -19.59 -3.90 18.37
C ASP A 544 -20.41 -4.18 17.10
N ASP A 545 -20.77 -5.44 16.86
CA ASP A 545 -21.56 -5.95 15.73
C ASP A 545 -22.96 -6.43 16.14
N MET A 546 -23.42 -6.07 17.35
CA MET A 546 -24.67 -6.55 17.91
C MET A 546 -25.65 -5.43 18.25
N VAL A 547 -26.92 -5.62 17.84
CA VAL A 547 -28.06 -4.86 18.31
C VAL A 547 -28.69 -5.62 19.46
N MET A 548 -28.71 -5.06 20.67
CA MET A 548 -29.19 -5.71 21.89
C MET A 548 -30.48 -5.05 22.41
N TYR A 549 -31.47 -5.86 22.78
CA TYR A 549 -32.71 -5.42 23.42
C TYR A 549 -32.70 -5.74 24.93
N ASP A 550 -33.39 -4.91 25.72
CA ASP A 550 -33.47 -5.04 27.19
C ASP A 550 -34.00 -6.41 27.70
N ASN A 551 -34.67 -7.21 26.84
CA ASN A 551 -35.27 -8.50 27.17
C ASN A 551 -34.78 -9.65 26.25
N ASN A 552 -33.49 -10.01 26.35
CA ASN A 552 -32.86 -11.23 25.80
C ASN A 552 -32.98 -11.50 24.27
N GLY A 553 -33.21 -10.46 23.46
CA GLY A 553 -33.12 -10.53 22.01
C GLY A 553 -31.88 -9.81 21.50
N TYR A 554 -31.20 -10.38 20.49
CA TYR A 554 -30.15 -9.66 19.76
C TYR A 554 -30.23 -9.95 18.26
N TYR A 555 -29.72 -9.00 17.48
CA TYR A 555 -29.37 -9.21 16.09
C TYR A 555 -27.88 -9.05 15.89
N GLN A 556 -27.27 -9.94 15.10
CA GLN A 556 -25.87 -9.84 14.69
C GLN A 556 -25.78 -9.25 13.29
N LEU A 557 -24.79 -8.38 13.08
CA LEU A 557 -24.54 -7.74 11.80
C LEU A 557 -23.58 -8.60 10.97
N ASP A 558 -23.80 -8.65 9.66
CA ASP A 558 -22.80 -9.23 8.76
C ASP A 558 -21.60 -8.30 8.56
N SER A 559 -20.50 -8.82 8.04
CA SER A 559 -19.24 -8.07 7.83
C SER A 559 -19.42 -6.83 6.95
N ASP A 560 -20.43 -6.83 6.08
CA ASP A 560 -20.75 -5.73 5.17
C ASP A 560 -21.76 -4.72 5.77
N ARG A 561 -22.27 -4.99 6.98
CA ARG A 561 -23.27 -4.19 7.72
C ARG A 561 -24.55 -3.93 6.89
N GLN A 562 -24.93 -4.87 6.03
CA GLN A 562 -26.10 -4.81 5.15
C GLN A 562 -27.21 -5.78 5.55
N ILE A 563 -26.93 -6.70 6.47
CA ILE A 563 -27.89 -7.71 6.93
C ILE A 563 -27.93 -7.75 8.45
N VAL A 564 -29.15 -7.71 8.97
CA VAL A 564 -29.45 -7.95 10.38
C VAL A 564 -29.85 -9.42 10.51
N VAL A 565 -29.03 -10.22 11.21
CA VAL A 565 -29.25 -11.66 11.43
C VAL A 565 -29.86 -11.88 12.81
N SER A 566 -31.06 -12.44 12.88
CA SER A 566 -31.67 -12.83 14.16
C SER A 566 -30.98 -14.05 14.77
N ALA A 567 -31.19 -14.27 16.07
CA ALA A 567 -30.64 -15.41 16.81
C ALA A 567 -30.99 -16.81 16.25
N ASP A 568 -32.01 -16.92 15.38
CA ASP A 568 -32.41 -18.14 14.66
C ASP A 568 -31.89 -18.19 13.20
N GLY A 569 -30.98 -17.30 12.82
CA GLY A 569 -30.30 -17.28 11.52
C GLY A 569 -31.08 -16.61 10.39
N GLN A 570 -32.20 -15.95 10.68
CA GLN A 570 -32.99 -15.26 9.66
C GLN A 570 -32.37 -13.90 9.30
N LYS A 571 -32.38 -13.58 8.01
CA LYS A 571 -31.73 -12.38 7.46
C LYS A 571 -32.77 -11.33 7.09
N MET A 572 -32.64 -10.13 7.64
CA MET A 572 -33.47 -8.98 7.26
C MET A 572 -32.77 -8.14 6.21
N GLN A 573 -33.55 -7.59 5.26
CA GLN A 573 -33.06 -6.69 4.22
C GLN A 573 -33.59 -5.28 4.46
N LYS A 574 -32.74 -4.26 4.32
CA LYS A 574 -33.20 -2.87 4.40
C LYS A 574 -34.12 -2.54 3.23
N VAL A 575 -35.29 -1.98 3.51
CA VAL A 575 -36.31 -1.64 2.51
C VAL A 575 -36.69 -0.16 2.50
N SER A 576 -36.36 0.60 3.55
CA SER A 576 -36.52 2.04 3.59
C SER A 576 -35.56 2.67 4.60
N ASN A 577 -35.12 3.90 4.36
CA ASN A 577 -34.41 4.72 5.35
C ASN A 577 -35.39 5.55 6.22
N ASP A 578 -36.69 5.50 5.91
CA ASP A 578 -37.72 6.23 6.65
C ASP A 578 -37.99 5.57 8.02
N THR A 579 -37.69 6.27 9.10
CA THR A 579 -37.91 5.80 10.48
C THR A 579 -39.38 5.88 10.91
N SER A 580 -40.23 6.55 10.11
CA SER A 580 -41.68 6.62 10.29
C SER A 580 -42.44 5.56 9.48
N TYR A 581 -41.71 4.65 8.82
CA TYR A 581 -42.28 3.63 7.94
C TYR A 581 -43.33 2.78 8.66
N SER A 582 -44.53 2.71 8.06
CA SER A 582 -45.61 1.86 8.52
C SER A 582 -46.04 0.93 7.39
N PRO A 583 -45.81 -0.39 7.49
CA PRO A 583 -46.15 -1.32 6.42
C PRO A 583 -47.67 -1.45 6.25
N THR A 584 -48.17 -1.34 5.02
CA THR A 584 -49.58 -1.61 4.69
C THR A 584 -49.84 -3.12 4.64
N SER A 585 -51.01 -3.56 5.10
CA SER A 585 -51.37 -4.97 5.18
C SER A 585 -51.49 -5.61 3.79
N TYR A 586 -50.79 -6.72 3.56
CA TYR A 586 -51.00 -7.57 2.39
C TYR A 586 -52.22 -8.44 2.64
N SER A 587 -53.41 -8.00 2.21
CA SER A 587 -54.61 -8.82 2.25
C SER A 587 -54.67 -9.76 1.04
N SER A 588 -54.25 -11.01 1.19
CA SER A 588 -54.79 -12.10 0.36
C SER A 588 -55.92 -12.77 1.14
N SER A 589 -57.14 -12.27 0.94
CA SER A 589 -58.37 -12.80 1.53
C SER A 589 -58.71 -14.19 0.97
N ARG A 590 -58.87 -15.18 1.85
CA ARG A 590 -59.92 -16.21 1.73
C ARG A 590 -60.64 -16.31 3.07
N SER A 591 -61.85 -15.77 3.07
CA SER A 591 -62.78 -15.66 4.17
C SER A 591 -63.18 -17.04 4.73
N TYR A 592 -63.25 -17.17 6.07
CA TYR A 592 -64.24 -18.03 6.70
C TYR A 592 -64.83 -17.30 7.91
N SER A 593 -66.15 -17.14 7.87
CA SER A 593 -66.98 -16.41 8.82
C SER A 593 -67.24 -17.19 10.11
N ASN A 594 -67.31 -16.44 11.22
CA ASN A 594 -67.61 -16.84 12.60
C ASN A 594 -68.95 -17.57 12.82
N ASN A 595 -68.99 -18.47 13.82
CA ASN A 595 -70.10 -18.80 14.76
C ASN A 595 -69.71 -20.06 15.57
N ILE A 596 -69.94 -20.32 16.87
CA ILE A 596 -70.88 -19.86 17.92
C ILE A 596 -70.33 -20.31 19.31
N ASN A 597 -70.78 -19.60 20.35
CA ASN A 597 -70.65 -19.84 21.80
C ASN A 597 -71.05 -21.25 22.35
N SER A 598 -70.54 -21.51 23.56
CA SER A 598 -71.11 -22.28 24.69
C SER A 598 -70.75 -23.76 24.91
N ASN A 599 -70.10 -24.00 26.07
CA ASN A 599 -70.27 -25.08 27.04
C ASN A 599 -70.84 -26.43 26.56
N SER A 600 -69.99 -27.27 25.95
CA SER A 600 -69.65 -28.62 26.42
C SER A 600 -69.01 -29.45 25.28
N ARG A 601 -67.93 -30.16 25.62
CA ARG A 601 -67.31 -31.31 24.93
C ARG A 601 -66.59 -31.09 23.58
N SER A 602 -65.33 -31.54 23.58
CA SER A 602 -64.33 -31.61 22.49
C SER A 602 -63.78 -30.28 21.99
N HIS A 603 -62.54 -29.95 22.39
CA HIS A 603 -61.76 -28.92 21.71
C HIS A 603 -61.39 -29.42 20.32
N ARG A 604 -61.71 -28.63 19.29
CA ARG A 604 -61.31 -28.94 17.92
C ARG A 604 -60.11 -28.10 17.51
N PHE A 605 -59.00 -28.75 17.18
CA PHE A 605 -57.81 -28.07 16.65
C PHE A 605 -58.00 -27.76 15.17
N THR A 606 -57.87 -26.48 14.79
CA THR A 606 -57.98 -26.04 13.39
C THR A 606 -56.63 -25.60 12.81
N SER A 607 -55.66 -25.26 13.66
CA SER A 607 -54.29 -24.93 13.30
C SER A 607 -53.26 -25.50 14.29
N PRO A 608 -51.96 -25.57 13.94
CA PRO A 608 -50.90 -25.92 14.90
C PRO A 608 -50.86 -24.96 16.09
N GLN A 609 -51.09 -23.66 15.83
CA GLN A 609 -51.11 -22.62 16.85
C GLN A 609 -52.24 -22.84 17.86
N ASP A 610 -53.39 -23.37 17.44
CA ASP A 610 -54.49 -23.72 18.36
C ASP A 610 -54.09 -24.85 19.33
N VAL A 611 -53.29 -25.81 18.86
CA VAL A 611 -52.75 -26.91 19.68
C VAL A 611 -51.77 -26.35 20.71
N ILE A 612 -50.85 -25.47 20.29
CA ILE A 612 -49.87 -24.85 21.20
C ILE A 612 -50.56 -23.92 22.20
N GLY A 613 -51.55 -23.14 21.77
CA GLY A 613 -52.35 -22.28 22.64
C GLY A 613 -53.19 -23.05 23.66
N TYR A 614 -53.68 -24.26 23.32
CA TYR A 614 -54.33 -25.12 24.31
C TYR A 614 -53.38 -25.58 25.42
N LEU A 615 -52.09 -25.74 25.12
CA LEU A 615 -51.10 -26.31 26.02
C LEU A 615 -50.32 -25.28 26.83
N SER A 616 -50.18 -24.05 26.30
CA SER A 616 -49.21 -23.06 26.78
C SER A 616 -49.34 -22.71 28.27
N ASP A 617 -50.54 -22.85 28.84
CA ASP A 617 -50.82 -22.51 30.24
C ASP A 617 -51.25 -23.73 31.09
N LYS A 618 -51.01 -24.97 30.61
CA LYS A 618 -51.44 -26.20 31.28
C LYS A 618 -50.26 -26.99 31.85
N THR A 619 -50.49 -27.63 33.00
CA THR A 619 -49.54 -28.56 33.61
C THR A 619 -50.20 -29.93 33.77
N PHE A 620 -49.54 -30.95 33.26
CA PHE A 620 -50.00 -32.34 33.30
C PHE A 620 -49.17 -33.13 34.31
N TYR A 621 -49.77 -34.10 34.98
CA TYR A 621 -49.12 -34.83 36.07
C TYR A 621 -49.15 -36.34 35.87
N ASN A 622 -48.06 -37.01 36.22
CA ASN A 622 -47.97 -38.46 36.34
C ASN A 622 -47.30 -38.79 37.68
N GLY A 623 -48.12 -39.12 38.70
CA GLY A 623 -47.64 -39.25 40.07
C GLY A 623 -47.13 -37.92 40.63
N SER A 624 -45.84 -37.86 40.99
CA SER A 624 -45.15 -36.65 41.48
C SER A 624 -44.50 -35.80 40.39
N LEU A 625 -44.48 -36.28 39.14
CA LEU A 625 -43.87 -35.57 38.01
C LEU A 625 -44.87 -34.62 37.36
N SER A 626 -44.41 -33.42 37.03
CA SER A 626 -45.14 -32.37 36.30
C SER A 626 -44.57 -32.19 34.90
N LEU A 627 -45.44 -31.99 33.91
CA LEU A 627 -45.08 -31.80 32.51
C LEU A 627 -45.78 -30.53 31.97
N GLN A 628 -45.00 -29.65 31.35
CA GLN A 628 -45.47 -28.41 30.72
C GLN A 628 -44.93 -28.29 29.30
N ILE A 629 -45.78 -27.89 28.35
CA ILE A 629 -45.38 -27.68 26.96
C ILE A 629 -45.46 -26.18 26.68
N ARG A 630 -44.31 -25.56 26.47
CA ARG A 630 -44.17 -24.12 26.21
C ARG A 630 -43.61 -23.90 24.81
N THR A 631 -43.72 -22.68 24.31
CA THR A 631 -43.24 -22.29 22.97
C THR A 631 -41.74 -22.56 22.77
N ASN A 632 -40.97 -22.56 23.86
CA ASN A 632 -39.52 -22.77 23.85
C ASN A 632 -39.07 -24.20 24.20
N GLY A 633 -39.98 -25.11 24.57
CA GLY A 633 -39.61 -26.47 24.94
C GLY A 633 -40.66 -27.24 25.72
N ILE A 634 -40.45 -28.55 25.83
CA ILE A 634 -41.17 -29.42 26.77
C ILE A 634 -40.38 -29.51 28.07
N TRP A 635 -41.04 -29.16 29.16
CA TRP A 635 -40.49 -29.09 30.50
C TRP A 635 -41.05 -30.22 31.36
N VAL A 636 -40.19 -30.89 32.12
CA VAL A 636 -40.60 -31.87 33.14
C VAL A 636 -39.96 -31.47 34.47
N ASP A 637 -40.78 -31.34 35.52
CA ASP A 637 -40.39 -30.83 36.85
C ASP A 637 -39.55 -29.55 36.81
N GLY A 638 -40.01 -28.60 36.00
CA GLY A 638 -39.38 -27.28 35.87
C GLY A 638 -38.05 -27.28 35.11
N ARG A 639 -37.66 -28.40 34.50
CA ARG A 639 -36.48 -28.49 33.63
C ARG A 639 -36.86 -28.70 32.17
N CYS A 640 -36.29 -27.89 31.29
CA CYS A 640 -36.50 -28.03 29.84
C CYS A 640 -35.71 -29.22 29.33
N LEU A 641 -36.40 -30.19 28.72
CA LEU A 641 -35.75 -31.40 28.20
C LEU A 641 -35.58 -31.37 26.68
N THR A 642 -36.30 -30.47 26.01
CA THR A 642 -36.36 -30.43 24.54
C THR A 642 -36.38 -29.00 24.04
N GLY A 643 -35.98 -28.78 22.78
CA GLY A 643 -36.20 -27.51 22.08
C GLY A 643 -37.68 -27.27 21.75
N ALA A 644 -37.96 -26.16 21.05
CA ALA A 644 -39.32 -25.74 20.73
C ALA A 644 -40.17 -26.90 20.13
N PRO A 645 -41.31 -27.25 20.75
CA PRO A 645 -42.14 -28.34 20.28
C PRO A 645 -42.88 -27.96 19.01
N MET A 646 -42.89 -28.88 18.02
CA MET A 646 -43.63 -28.74 16.77
C MET A 646 -44.80 -29.72 16.72
N VAL A 647 -45.94 -29.24 16.24
CA VAL A 647 -47.09 -30.09 15.95
C VAL A 647 -46.89 -30.72 14.58
N GLU A 648 -46.46 -31.98 14.55
CA GLU A 648 -46.11 -32.66 13.32
C GLU A 648 -47.34 -33.13 12.55
N ARG A 649 -48.35 -33.66 13.28
CA ARG A 649 -49.62 -34.13 12.71
C ARG A 649 -50.75 -33.90 13.70
N TRP A 650 -51.90 -33.44 13.23
CA TRP A 650 -53.10 -33.42 14.06
C TRP A 650 -54.35 -33.81 13.27
N LYS A 651 -55.34 -34.32 14.02
CA LYS A 651 -56.74 -34.38 13.61
C LYS A 651 -57.52 -33.45 14.52
N SER A 652 -58.79 -33.19 14.18
CA SER A 652 -59.63 -32.26 14.93
C SER A 652 -59.63 -32.51 16.44
N TRP A 653 -59.38 -33.72 16.94
CA TRP A 653 -59.44 -34.03 18.37
C TRP A 653 -58.19 -34.76 18.93
N LYS A 654 -57.08 -34.84 18.19
CA LYS A 654 -55.84 -35.52 18.65
C LYS A 654 -54.61 -34.97 17.93
N ALA A 655 -53.51 -34.73 18.63
CA ALA A 655 -52.29 -34.17 18.04
C ALA A 655 -51.03 -34.98 18.42
N LEU A 656 -50.10 -35.12 17.47
CA LEU A 656 -48.76 -35.63 17.66
C LEU A 656 -47.80 -34.44 17.67
N ILE A 657 -47.12 -34.24 18.80
CA ILE A 657 -46.10 -33.23 18.98
C ILE A 657 -44.74 -33.89 19.02
N ARG A 658 -43.77 -33.31 18.31
CA ARG A 658 -42.37 -33.70 18.41
C ARG A 658 -41.54 -32.54 18.89
N ALA A 659 -40.57 -32.87 19.71
CA ALA A 659 -39.53 -31.95 20.08
C ALA A 659 -38.19 -32.69 20.06
N ASN A 660 -37.17 -32.04 19.54
CA ASN A 660 -35.82 -32.60 19.58
C ASN A 660 -35.30 -32.49 21.01
N SER A 661 -34.79 -33.60 21.54
CA SER A 661 -34.06 -33.60 22.80
C SER A 661 -32.86 -32.68 22.69
N ILE A 662 -32.58 -31.93 23.75
CA ILE A 662 -31.40 -31.05 23.83
C ILE A 662 -30.10 -31.87 23.81
N THR A 663 -30.15 -33.16 24.17
CA THR A 663 -28.99 -34.07 24.22
C THR A 663 -28.89 -35.03 23.02
N GLY A 664 -29.75 -34.87 22.00
CA GLY A 664 -29.79 -35.73 20.82
C GLY A 664 -30.77 -36.90 20.96
N GLY A 665 -31.71 -36.98 20.01
CA GLY A 665 -32.85 -37.91 20.01
C GLY A 665 -34.19 -37.17 19.81
N ARG A 666 -35.24 -37.87 19.37
CA ARG A 666 -36.57 -37.28 19.15
C ARG A 666 -37.56 -37.77 20.20
N THR A 667 -38.12 -36.84 20.96
CA THR A 667 -39.23 -37.11 21.88
C THR A 667 -40.54 -36.86 21.15
N SER A 668 -41.48 -37.81 21.26
CA SER A 668 -42.81 -37.69 20.65
C SER A 668 -43.88 -37.77 21.74
N LEU A 669 -44.79 -36.81 21.76
CA LEU A 669 -45.93 -36.77 22.68
C LEU A 669 -47.23 -36.84 21.89
N ILE A 670 -48.16 -37.66 22.36
CA ILE A 670 -49.51 -37.77 21.81
C ILE A 670 -50.48 -37.11 22.78
N ILE A 671 -51.22 -36.11 22.30
CA ILE A 671 -52.21 -35.39 23.10
C ILE A 671 -53.59 -35.97 22.81
N ASP A 672 -54.25 -36.45 23.85
CA ASP A 672 -55.66 -36.83 23.85
C ASP A 672 -56.47 -35.82 24.68
N PRO A 673 -56.90 -34.71 24.06
CA PRO A 673 -57.66 -33.65 24.74
C PRO A 673 -59.08 -34.09 25.13
N ILE A 674 -59.59 -35.24 24.64
CA ILE A 674 -60.90 -35.77 25.05
C ILE A 674 -60.82 -36.30 26.48
N ASN A 675 -59.72 -36.99 26.81
CA ASN A 675 -59.48 -37.54 28.15
C ASN A 675 -58.63 -36.61 29.03
N GLY A 676 -58.08 -35.53 28.46
CA GLY A 676 -57.20 -34.60 29.16
C GLY A 676 -55.82 -35.19 29.45
N GLU A 677 -55.33 -36.06 28.56
CA GLU A 677 -54.12 -36.84 28.77
C GLU A 677 -53.05 -36.57 27.70
N ILE A 678 -51.79 -36.67 28.11
CA ILE A 678 -50.60 -36.65 27.25
C ILE A 678 -49.86 -37.96 27.44
N ILE A 679 -49.54 -38.62 26.34
CA ILE A 679 -48.82 -39.90 26.35
C ILE A 679 -47.45 -39.68 25.73
N ASP A 680 -46.39 -40.04 26.45
CA ASP A 680 -45.03 -39.94 25.93
C ASP A 680 -44.63 -41.15 25.06
N SER A 681 -43.45 -41.07 24.43
CA SER A 681 -42.93 -42.13 23.56
C SER A 681 -42.60 -43.43 24.30
N GLY A 682 -42.50 -43.40 25.64
CA GLY A 682 -42.32 -44.58 26.49
C GLY A 682 -43.65 -45.21 26.95
N GLY A 683 -44.78 -44.60 26.62
CA GLY A 683 -46.12 -45.06 27.00
C GLY A 683 -46.60 -44.54 28.35
N ASN A 684 -45.89 -43.60 28.98
CA ASN A 684 -46.34 -43.00 30.24
C ASN A 684 -47.46 -41.99 30.00
N VAL A 685 -48.46 -41.96 30.89
CA VAL A 685 -49.65 -41.12 30.75
C VAL A 685 -49.62 -40.00 31.79
N PHE A 686 -49.60 -38.75 31.31
CA PHE A 686 -49.70 -37.53 32.11
C PHE A 686 -51.10 -36.95 32.00
N LYS A 687 -51.77 -36.70 33.13
CA LYS A 687 -53.15 -36.22 33.16
C LYS A 687 -53.23 -34.77 33.60
N LEU A 688 -54.11 -34.01 32.96
CA LEU A 688 -54.49 -32.68 33.42
C LEU A 688 -55.25 -32.82 34.74
N ARG A 689 -54.77 -32.18 35.81
CA ARG A 689 -55.49 -32.12 37.09
C ARG A 689 -56.52 -31.00 37.11
#